data_AF-A0A5B8JHA6-F1
#
_entry.id   AF-A0A5B8JHA6-F1
#
_cell.length_a   1.000
_cell.length_b   1.000
_cell.length_c   1.000
_cell.angle_alpha   90.00
_cell.angle_beta   90.00
_cell.angle_gamma   90.00
#
_symmetry.space_group_name_H-M   'P 1'
#
loop_
_entity.id
_entity.type
_entity.pdbx_description
1 polymer ?
#
loop_
_entity_poly.entity_id
_entity_poly.type
_entity_poly.pdbx_seq_one_letter_code
_entity_poly.pdbx_strand_id
1 'polypeptide(L)'
;MKKRKIAIYPLLFTSVALGITVISLHNKIEVKIDKDKQDKISKYDEILKEKDDFVNSLTDENSSNIKSEIKDKFNNLPSKEELKDKTNEEIKNSISEAEKILNEYKDKVQNNSSDLSNDETKSSRSQELKDKIYQIKKDITENSNNNNDPSKKEIIKELEDFITEIEGKEEQLSDEEIDNKIKELDTIVHNTKEKLEQFDQDKQDKINKYDEILKEKDDFVNGLTDENSSNIKSEIEDKFNNLPSKEELKDKTNEEIENSINEAEKILNDYKDKVQNNSSDLSNDETKSSRSQELKDKIYQIKKDITENSNNNNDPTKKEIIKELEDFITEIEGKEEQLSDEEIDNKIKELDTIVHNIKEKLEQFEKEKFNMKKLEFNEYILNIEKEDVFTHELFKDLRLIFLENLEFYKKLSFNTSEQIDSFLNNINSWYEMIKSERNSIVIEDIKKISYERIVPKAYEIRSFMNNLAFAGKIFDIQNEIEQKYNTDLGNLNLLFDYRNVFLRIDENCSTFIEIVKPVINDVLFPSNHYIVTSWFSDTSKQLNSLEWQLYISDFLDKWRSEMDYTQENDVFKNNLIKKLSELNNYINQLIIAEYQRYLEIIPSTYYWKNKIENPTEDEKRIIIEVEEMWNDKPIEVNNSNLNNVTEFLVNLNSKISSIYENRITSLIKEIEEENIDPNKYPKLFEYVNTFNTRNKFIDFDELRLLEFYINKEYSKILKN
;
A
#
# COMPACT_ATOMS: atom_id res chain seq x y z
N MET A 1 -33.98 62.93 52.01
CA MET A 1 -33.97 62.18 50.73
C MET A 1 -33.96 60.68 51.02
N LYS A 2 -34.73 59.90 50.25
CA LYS A 2 -34.93 58.44 50.37
C LYS A 2 -33.75 57.65 49.78
N LYS A 3 -33.31 56.55 50.42
CA LYS A 3 -33.36 55.14 49.91
C LYS A 3 -32.29 54.20 50.52
N ARG A 4 -32.82 53.10 51.09
CA ARG A 4 -32.41 51.68 51.05
C ARG A 4 -31.11 51.20 51.72
N LYS A 5 -31.31 50.45 52.82
CA LYS A 5 -30.46 49.31 53.22
C LYS A 5 -30.55 48.20 52.15
N ILE A 6 -29.42 47.64 51.73
CA ILE A 6 -29.33 46.31 51.13
C ILE A 6 -28.22 45.56 51.87
N ALA A 7 -28.57 44.40 52.41
CA ALA A 7 -27.68 43.49 53.10
C ALA A 7 -26.76 42.79 52.07
N ILE A 8 -25.45 42.82 52.32
CA ILE A 8 -24.47 41.97 51.63
C ILE A 8 -24.21 40.76 52.54
N TYR A 9 -25.09 39.78 52.45
CA TYR A 9 -24.91 38.41 52.96
C TYR A 9 -25.48 37.47 51.89
N PRO A 10 -24.75 37.26 50.77
CA PRO A 10 -24.59 35.89 50.27
C PRO A 10 -23.28 35.60 49.48
N LEU A 11 -22.24 36.43 49.58
CA LEU A 11 -20.99 36.23 48.80
C LEU A 11 -19.98 35.24 49.43
N LEU A 12 -20.23 34.76 50.66
CA LEU A 12 -19.37 33.80 51.36
C LEU A 12 -19.91 32.35 51.35
N PHE A 13 -21.14 32.12 50.87
CA PHE A 13 -21.73 30.77 50.81
C PHE A 13 -21.55 30.08 49.45
N THR A 14 -21.16 30.81 48.40
CA THR A 14 -20.93 30.23 47.07
C THR A 14 -19.54 29.61 46.91
N SER A 15 -18.52 30.06 47.64
CA SER A 15 -17.16 29.50 47.54
C SER A 15 -16.98 28.17 48.26
N VAL A 16 -17.70 27.93 49.37
CA VAL A 16 -17.67 26.65 50.09
C VAL A 16 -18.51 25.59 49.37
N ALA A 17 -19.65 25.98 48.77
CA ALA A 17 -20.46 25.08 47.96
C ALA A 17 -19.71 24.63 46.69
N LEU A 18 -19.04 25.53 45.97
CA LEU A 18 -18.19 25.17 44.82
C LEU A 18 -17.01 24.27 45.22
N GLY A 19 -16.39 24.49 46.39
CA GLY A 19 -15.31 23.64 46.90
C GLY A 19 -15.75 22.21 47.21
N ILE A 20 -16.93 22.02 47.80
CA ILE A 20 -17.47 20.68 48.12
C ILE A 20 -17.93 19.94 46.85
N THR A 21 -18.50 20.65 45.86
CA THR A 21 -18.93 20.03 44.60
C THR A 21 -17.74 19.64 43.72
N VAL A 22 -16.66 20.41 43.71
CA VAL A 22 -15.43 20.07 42.97
C VAL A 22 -14.71 18.88 43.61
N ILE A 23 -14.63 18.79 44.94
CA ILE A 23 -14.04 17.63 45.63
C ILE A 23 -14.92 16.36 45.44
N SER A 24 -16.25 16.51 45.42
CA SER A 24 -17.19 15.41 45.16
C SER A 24 -17.14 14.90 43.71
N LEU A 25 -17.00 15.79 42.72
CA LEU A 25 -16.78 15.41 41.32
C LEU A 25 -15.40 14.80 41.11
N HIS A 26 -14.35 15.34 41.75
CA HIS A 26 -13.00 14.78 41.66
C HIS A 26 -12.98 13.35 42.21
N ASN A 27 -13.52 13.13 43.42
CA ASN A 27 -13.63 11.79 44.00
C ASN A 27 -14.52 10.84 43.18
N LYS A 28 -15.60 11.31 42.54
CA LYS A 28 -16.44 10.46 41.66
C LYS A 28 -15.77 10.11 40.34
N ILE A 29 -14.98 11.02 39.77
CA ILE A 29 -14.21 10.78 38.55
C ILE A 29 -13.02 9.86 38.84
N GLU A 30 -12.34 10.08 39.96
CA GLU A 30 -11.20 9.28 40.43
C GLU A 30 -11.64 7.83 40.74
N VAL A 31 -12.77 7.62 41.45
CA VAL A 31 -13.35 6.28 41.68
C VAL A 31 -13.79 5.58 40.38
N LYS A 32 -14.25 6.34 39.38
CA LYS A 32 -14.68 5.76 38.08
C LYS A 32 -13.50 5.39 37.19
N ILE A 33 -12.42 6.17 37.25
CA ILE A 33 -11.14 5.89 36.59
C ILE A 33 -10.45 4.69 37.25
N ASP A 34 -10.46 4.61 38.59
CA ASP A 34 -9.90 3.48 39.33
C ASP A 34 -10.68 2.18 39.05
N LYS A 35 -12.01 2.24 38.93
CA LYS A 35 -12.82 1.07 38.59
C LYS A 35 -12.57 0.56 37.16
N ASP A 36 -12.53 1.46 36.17
CA ASP A 36 -12.22 1.09 34.77
C ASP A 36 -10.80 0.49 34.64
N LYS A 37 -9.84 1.05 35.40
CA LYS A 37 -8.48 0.51 35.48
C LYS A 37 -8.45 -0.87 36.13
N GLN A 38 -9.22 -1.07 37.21
CA GLN A 38 -9.31 -2.33 37.92
C GLN A 38 -10.04 -3.43 37.12
N ASP A 39 -11.06 -3.07 36.34
CA ASP A 39 -11.76 -3.97 35.41
C ASP A 39 -10.81 -4.42 34.28
N LYS A 40 -9.98 -3.52 33.73
CA LYS A 40 -8.95 -3.86 32.73
C LYS A 40 -7.84 -4.75 33.30
N ILE A 41 -7.36 -4.46 34.51
CA ILE A 41 -6.40 -5.33 35.20
C ILE A 41 -7.01 -6.71 35.47
N SER A 42 -8.32 -6.79 35.75
CA SER A 42 -9.03 -8.07 35.92
C SER A 42 -9.11 -8.86 34.61
N LYS A 43 -9.36 -8.18 33.48
CA LYS A 43 -9.31 -8.81 32.15
C LYS A 43 -7.91 -9.33 31.81
N TYR A 44 -6.86 -8.58 32.14
CA TYR A 44 -5.47 -9.04 31.98
C TYR A 44 -5.19 -10.31 32.79
N ASP A 45 -5.69 -10.39 34.02
CA ASP A 45 -5.61 -11.57 34.87
C ASP A 45 -6.33 -12.79 34.30
N GLU A 46 -7.48 -12.60 33.65
CA GLU A 46 -8.20 -13.69 32.97
C GLU A 46 -7.38 -14.27 31.83
N ILE A 47 -6.70 -13.44 31.04
CA ILE A 47 -5.80 -13.89 29.96
C ILE A 47 -4.60 -14.66 30.52
N LEU A 48 -4.03 -14.22 31.65
CA LEU A 48 -2.95 -14.96 32.32
C LEU A 48 -3.40 -16.34 32.79
N LYS A 49 -4.62 -16.44 33.35
CA LYS A 49 -5.22 -17.73 33.73
C LYS A 49 -5.48 -18.60 32.51
N GLU A 50 -6.05 -18.05 31.45
CA GLU A 50 -6.32 -18.77 30.21
C GLU A 50 -5.03 -19.30 29.58
N LYS A 51 -3.96 -18.50 29.63
CA LYS A 51 -2.62 -18.92 29.24
C LYS A 51 -2.11 -20.07 30.10
N ASP A 52 -2.28 -20.02 31.42
CA ASP A 52 -1.85 -21.11 32.31
C ASP A 52 -2.65 -22.39 32.07
N ASP A 53 -3.96 -22.28 31.85
CA ASP A 53 -4.84 -23.40 31.51
C ASP A 53 -4.45 -24.03 30.17
N PHE A 54 -4.19 -23.21 29.15
CA PHE A 54 -3.71 -23.66 27.84
C PHE A 54 -2.34 -24.35 27.93
N VAL A 55 -1.39 -23.77 28.67
CA VAL A 55 -0.05 -24.38 28.89
C VAL A 55 -0.17 -25.70 29.65
N ASN A 56 -1.11 -25.81 30.59
CA ASN A 56 -1.35 -27.04 31.34
C ASN A 56 -2.08 -28.11 30.52
N SER A 57 -2.91 -27.74 29.54
CA SER A 57 -3.60 -28.69 28.66
C SER A 57 -2.69 -29.37 27.63
N LEU A 58 -1.51 -28.82 27.36
CA LEU A 58 -0.53 -29.44 26.47
C LEU A 58 0.21 -30.60 27.18
N THR A 59 -0.09 -31.86 26.87
CA THR A 59 0.45 -33.03 27.62
C THR A 59 1.56 -33.82 26.94
N ASP A 60 1.88 -33.55 25.67
CA ASP A 60 2.79 -34.39 24.88
C ASP A 60 4.27 -33.95 24.97
N GLU A 61 5.20 -34.88 24.78
CA GLU A 61 6.66 -34.68 24.98
C GLU A 61 7.25 -33.56 24.08
N ASN A 62 6.67 -33.36 22.89
CA ASN A 62 6.99 -32.26 21.94
C ASN A 62 6.44 -30.88 22.37
N SER A 63 5.50 -30.81 23.31
CA SER A 63 4.94 -29.54 23.79
C SER A 63 5.87 -28.79 24.74
N SER A 64 6.95 -29.42 25.22
CA SER A 64 7.91 -28.82 26.15
C SER A 64 8.57 -27.54 25.60
N ASN A 65 8.89 -27.50 24.30
CA ASN A 65 9.43 -26.30 23.64
C ASN A 65 8.39 -25.17 23.57
N ILE A 66 7.16 -25.47 23.15
CA ILE A 66 6.08 -24.48 23.06
C ILE A 66 5.75 -23.90 24.45
N LYS A 67 5.70 -24.74 25.49
CA LYS A 67 5.54 -24.27 26.88
C LYS A 67 6.64 -23.31 27.31
N SER A 68 7.89 -23.59 26.92
CA SER A 68 9.01 -22.72 27.25
C SER A 68 8.94 -21.38 26.52
N GLU A 69 8.57 -21.38 25.23
CA GLU A 69 8.44 -20.15 24.44
C GLU A 69 7.30 -19.25 24.90
N ILE A 70 6.13 -19.83 25.21
CA ILE A 70 5.00 -19.07 25.78
C ILE A 70 5.42 -18.43 27.10
N LYS A 71 6.13 -19.18 27.96
CA LYS A 71 6.61 -18.67 29.24
C LYS A 71 7.59 -17.50 29.05
N ASP A 72 8.53 -17.60 28.11
CA ASP A 72 9.51 -16.55 27.85
C ASP A 72 8.88 -15.29 27.23
N LYS A 73 7.90 -15.45 26.35
CA LYS A 73 7.17 -14.33 25.75
C LYS A 73 6.31 -13.59 26.78
N PHE A 74 5.61 -14.31 27.66
CA PHE A 74 4.84 -13.70 28.73
C PHE A 74 5.70 -13.11 29.84
N ASN A 75 6.92 -13.60 30.08
CA ASN A 75 7.86 -12.99 31.03
C ASN A 75 8.31 -11.58 30.61
N ASN A 76 8.22 -11.24 29.32
CA ASN A 76 8.54 -9.90 28.82
C ASN A 76 7.38 -8.90 28.96
N LEU A 77 6.19 -9.37 29.36
CA LEU A 77 5.05 -8.52 29.64
C LEU A 77 5.08 -8.01 31.09
N PRO A 78 4.56 -6.81 31.36
CA PRO A 78 4.49 -6.27 32.71
C PRO A 78 3.61 -7.16 33.60
N SER A 79 4.06 -7.38 34.83
CA SER A 79 3.28 -8.13 35.82
C SER A 79 2.00 -7.38 36.23
N LYS A 80 1.02 -8.10 36.76
CA LYS A 80 -0.20 -7.50 37.32
C LYS A 80 0.09 -6.37 38.31
N GLU A 81 1.11 -6.55 39.14
CA GLU A 81 1.49 -5.58 40.16
C GLU A 81 2.10 -4.32 39.55
N GLU A 82 2.88 -4.47 38.47
CA GLU A 82 3.42 -3.33 37.70
C GLU A 82 2.34 -2.59 36.91
N LEU A 83 1.28 -3.27 36.45
CA LEU A 83 0.16 -2.65 35.74
C LEU A 83 -0.68 -1.73 36.63
N LYS A 84 -0.64 -1.89 37.96
CA LYS A 84 -1.32 -0.97 38.90
C LYS A 84 -0.77 0.46 38.80
N ASP A 85 0.49 0.62 38.42
CA ASP A 85 1.15 1.92 38.30
C ASP A 85 1.17 2.46 36.85
N LYS A 86 0.65 1.72 35.87
CA LYS A 86 0.58 2.12 34.46
C LYS A 86 -0.71 2.86 34.07
N THR A 87 -0.69 3.55 32.95
CA THR A 87 -1.88 4.23 32.38
C THR A 87 -2.88 3.24 31.77
N ASN A 88 -4.14 3.65 31.61
CA ASN A 88 -5.18 2.79 30.99
C ASN A 88 -4.85 2.39 29.55
N GLU A 89 -4.16 3.26 28.80
CA GLU A 89 -3.70 2.97 27.43
C GLU A 89 -2.63 1.87 27.45
N GLU A 90 -1.67 1.96 28.37
CA GLU A 90 -0.59 0.97 28.53
C GLU A 90 -1.12 -0.39 29.01
N ILE A 91 -2.13 -0.39 29.88
CA ILE A 91 -2.82 -1.63 30.29
C ILE A 91 -3.55 -2.24 29.09
N LYS A 92 -4.25 -1.44 28.29
CA LYS A 92 -4.95 -1.92 27.08
C LYS A 92 -3.98 -2.51 26.04
N ASN A 93 -2.83 -1.88 25.84
CA ASN A 93 -1.79 -2.39 24.96
C ASN A 93 -1.21 -3.71 25.49
N SER A 94 -0.98 -3.80 26.80
CA SER A 94 -0.50 -5.03 27.44
C SER A 94 -1.52 -6.18 27.29
N ILE A 95 -2.82 -5.89 27.42
CA ILE A 95 -3.92 -6.85 27.15
C ILE A 95 -3.89 -7.32 25.69
N SER A 96 -3.83 -6.38 24.74
CA SER A 96 -3.83 -6.73 23.31
C SER A 96 -2.60 -7.57 22.93
N GLU A 97 -1.44 -7.27 23.49
CA GLU A 97 -0.21 -8.03 23.24
C GLU A 97 -0.27 -9.42 23.89
N ALA A 98 -0.80 -9.53 25.11
CA ALA A 98 -1.04 -10.83 25.75
C ALA A 98 -2.04 -11.71 24.97
N GLU A 99 -3.16 -11.14 24.51
CA GLU A 99 -4.16 -11.83 23.67
C GLU A 99 -3.53 -12.28 22.34
N LYS A 100 -2.73 -11.41 21.70
CA LYS A 100 -2.03 -11.73 20.46
C LYS A 100 -1.05 -12.89 20.64
N ILE A 101 -0.22 -12.87 21.69
CA ILE A 101 0.73 -13.95 21.97
C ILE A 101 -0.05 -15.24 22.26
N LEU A 102 -1.09 -15.20 23.09
CA LEU A 102 -1.88 -16.40 23.41
C LEU A 102 -2.54 -17.01 22.16
N ASN A 103 -3.15 -16.19 21.32
CA ASN A 103 -3.81 -16.64 20.09
C ASN A 103 -2.79 -17.15 19.06
N GLU A 104 -1.66 -16.48 18.87
CA GLU A 104 -0.59 -16.95 17.98
C GLU A 104 -0.13 -18.36 18.35
N TYR A 105 -0.01 -18.67 19.66
CA TYR A 105 0.42 -19.99 20.11
C TYR A 105 -0.70 -21.03 20.14
N LYS A 106 -1.96 -20.63 20.33
CA LYS A 106 -3.12 -21.51 20.06
C LYS A 106 -3.17 -21.93 18.60
N ASP A 107 -3.01 -20.96 17.70
CA ASP A 107 -2.96 -21.18 16.26
C ASP A 107 -1.75 -22.02 15.87
N LYS A 108 -0.56 -21.79 16.44
CA LYS A 108 0.62 -22.65 16.19
C LYS A 108 0.43 -24.08 16.66
N VAL A 109 -0.26 -24.33 17.77
CA VAL A 109 -0.57 -25.70 18.22
C VAL A 109 -1.59 -26.35 17.27
N GLN A 110 -2.58 -25.58 16.81
CA GLN A 110 -3.56 -26.02 15.82
C GLN A 110 -2.93 -26.26 14.43
N ASN A 111 -1.91 -25.49 14.06
CA ASN A 111 -1.21 -25.57 12.78
C ASN A 111 -0.01 -26.55 12.80
N ASN A 112 0.60 -26.83 13.95
CA ASN A 112 1.60 -27.92 14.06
C ASN A 112 0.94 -29.31 14.06
N SER A 113 -0.38 -29.39 14.23
CA SER A 113 -1.17 -30.58 13.86
C SER A 113 -1.32 -30.74 12.34
N SER A 114 -1.02 -29.70 11.56
CA SER A 114 -1.22 -29.67 10.09
C SER A 114 0.08 -29.76 9.28
N ASP A 115 1.20 -30.09 9.92
CA ASP A 115 2.49 -30.22 9.24
C ASP A 115 2.72 -31.65 8.70
N LEU A 116 1.76 -32.16 7.93
CA LEU A 116 1.99 -33.27 7.00
C LEU A 116 1.13 -33.11 5.72
N SER A 117 1.85 -32.93 4.62
CA SER A 117 1.49 -33.17 3.21
C SER A 117 0.66 -32.11 2.47
N ASN A 118 1.38 -31.51 1.52
CA ASN A 118 0.92 -30.72 0.39
C ASN A 118 0.22 -31.64 -0.65
N ASP A 119 -0.90 -32.25 -0.26
CA ASP A 119 -1.85 -33.01 -1.08
C ASP A 119 -3.21 -33.02 -0.36
N GLU A 120 -3.97 -31.93 -0.44
CA GLU A 120 -5.37 -31.95 0.01
C GLU A 120 -6.19 -32.84 -0.93
N THR A 121 -6.25 -34.12 -0.60
CA THR A 121 -7.18 -35.05 -1.24
C THR A 121 -8.61 -34.61 -0.96
N LYS A 122 -9.53 -34.82 -1.92
CA LYS A 122 -10.99 -34.66 -1.79
C LYS A 122 -11.56 -35.10 -0.42
N SER A 123 -10.96 -36.13 0.19
CA SER A 123 -11.33 -36.63 1.52
C SER A 123 -11.20 -35.60 2.65
N SER A 124 -10.25 -34.66 2.58
CA SER A 124 -10.03 -33.62 3.59
C SER A 124 -11.08 -32.52 3.53
N ARG A 125 -11.43 -32.07 2.31
CA ARG A 125 -12.47 -31.06 2.08
C ARG A 125 -13.89 -31.58 2.29
N SER A 126 -14.15 -32.84 1.90
CA SER A 126 -15.39 -33.51 2.28
C SER A 126 -15.53 -33.63 3.81
N GLN A 127 -14.41 -33.77 4.54
CA GLN A 127 -14.43 -33.80 6.01
C GLN A 127 -14.70 -32.41 6.60
N GLU A 128 -14.12 -31.35 6.03
CA GLU A 128 -14.41 -29.97 6.45
C GLU A 128 -15.91 -29.64 6.32
N LEU A 129 -16.53 -30.02 5.19
CA LEU A 129 -17.97 -29.84 5.01
C LEU A 129 -18.79 -30.63 6.04
N LYS A 130 -18.41 -31.88 6.34
CA LYS A 130 -19.04 -32.71 7.37
C LYS A 130 -18.90 -32.10 8.77
N ASP A 131 -17.73 -31.58 9.10
CA ASP A 131 -17.45 -30.96 10.39
C ASP A 131 -18.24 -29.66 10.57
N LYS A 132 -18.35 -28.84 9.51
CA LYS A 132 -19.21 -27.64 9.50
C LYS A 132 -20.69 -28.00 9.69
N ILE A 133 -21.19 -28.99 8.96
CA ILE A 133 -22.58 -29.47 9.12
C ILE A 133 -22.82 -29.96 10.55
N TYR A 134 -21.87 -30.73 11.11
CA TYR A 134 -21.96 -31.23 12.48
C TYR A 134 -22.00 -30.09 13.50
N GLN A 135 -21.13 -29.09 13.36
CA GLN A 135 -21.08 -27.94 14.24
C GLN A 135 -22.37 -27.12 14.18
N ILE A 136 -22.88 -26.83 12.99
CA ILE A 136 -24.14 -26.10 12.81
C ILE A 136 -25.32 -26.86 13.42
N LYS A 137 -25.38 -28.18 13.20
CA LYS A 137 -26.42 -29.01 13.83
C LYS A 137 -26.33 -28.99 15.34
N LYS A 138 -25.13 -29.05 15.91
CA LYS A 138 -24.93 -28.95 17.35
C LYS A 138 -25.42 -27.60 17.87
N ASP A 139 -25.07 -26.50 17.22
CA ASP A 139 -25.45 -25.14 17.61
C ASP A 139 -26.98 -24.90 17.48
N ILE A 140 -27.63 -25.52 16.50
CA ILE A 140 -29.10 -25.51 16.35
C ILE A 140 -29.80 -26.41 17.39
N THR A 141 -29.24 -27.59 17.67
CA THR A 141 -29.84 -28.58 18.59
C THR A 141 -29.66 -28.18 20.06
N GLU A 142 -28.52 -27.61 20.45
CA GLU A 142 -28.29 -27.13 21.83
C GLU A 142 -29.13 -25.89 22.16
N ASN A 143 -29.55 -25.12 21.16
CA ASN A 143 -30.54 -24.05 21.31
C ASN A 143 -32.01 -24.54 21.25
N SER A 144 -32.26 -25.81 20.93
CA SER A 144 -33.62 -26.30 20.66
C SER A 144 -34.54 -26.40 21.88
N ASN A 145 -33.99 -26.35 23.11
CA ASN A 145 -34.82 -26.24 24.32
C ASN A 145 -35.58 -24.90 24.42
N ASN A 146 -35.27 -23.92 23.55
CA ASN A 146 -35.96 -22.63 23.41
C ASN A 146 -36.67 -22.42 22.04
N ASN A 147 -36.72 -23.44 21.16
CA ASN A 147 -37.22 -23.31 19.78
C ASN A 147 -38.67 -23.83 19.58
N ASN A 148 -39.54 -23.77 20.58
CA ASN A 148 -40.94 -24.15 20.39
C ASN A 148 -41.79 -23.11 19.65
N ASP A 149 -41.23 -21.93 19.33
CA ASP A 149 -41.91 -20.91 18.52
C ASP A 149 -41.93 -21.32 17.02
N PRO A 150 -43.12 -21.48 16.40
CA PRO A 150 -43.26 -21.87 14.99
C PRO A 150 -42.50 -20.95 14.02
N SER A 151 -42.40 -19.66 14.33
CA SER A 151 -41.73 -18.68 13.46
C SER A 151 -40.20 -18.81 13.51
N LYS A 152 -39.61 -19.14 14.67
CA LYS A 152 -38.18 -19.47 14.76
C LYS A 152 -37.85 -20.73 13.96
N LYS A 153 -38.73 -21.74 13.98
CA LYS A 153 -38.56 -22.94 13.15
C LYS A 153 -38.59 -22.62 11.66
N GLU A 154 -39.46 -21.71 11.23
CA GLU A 154 -39.52 -21.27 9.84
C GLU A 154 -38.25 -20.54 9.38
N ILE A 155 -37.65 -19.73 10.25
CA ILE A 155 -36.35 -19.05 9.98
C ILE A 155 -35.21 -20.05 9.81
N ILE A 156 -35.17 -21.11 10.63
CA ILE A 156 -34.12 -22.13 10.62
C ILE A 156 -34.32 -23.14 9.48
N LYS A 157 -35.54 -23.29 8.97
CA LYS A 157 -35.92 -24.27 7.95
C LYS A 157 -35.07 -24.20 6.69
N GLU A 158 -34.73 -23.01 6.22
CA GLU A 158 -33.88 -22.82 5.03
C GLU A 158 -32.49 -23.46 5.22
N LEU A 159 -31.92 -23.32 6.42
CA LEU A 159 -30.64 -23.94 6.78
C LEU A 159 -30.77 -25.46 6.99
N GLU A 160 -31.86 -25.92 7.59
CA GLU A 160 -32.15 -27.35 7.73
C GLU A 160 -32.36 -28.06 6.39
N ASP A 161 -33.12 -27.44 5.48
CA ASP A 161 -33.38 -27.97 4.13
C ASP A 161 -32.07 -28.05 3.34
N PHE A 162 -31.22 -27.01 3.41
CA PHE A 162 -29.92 -27.00 2.75
C PHE A 162 -28.96 -28.06 3.32
N ILE A 163 -28.85 -28.16 4.65
CA ILE A 163 -28.04 -29.19 5.30
C ILE A 163 -28.53 -30.59 4.90
N THR A 164 -29.84 -30.82 4.89
CA THR A 164 -30.44 -32.10 4.47
C THR A 164 -30.15 -32.41 3.00
N GLU A 165 -30.06 -31.40 2.14
CA GLU A 165 -29.73 -31.57 0.72
C GLU A 165 -28.31 -32.12 0.53
N ILE A 166 -27.34 -31.62 1.31
CA ILE A 166 -25.91 -31.90 1.14
C ILE A 166 -25.40 -33.04 2.02
N GLU A 167 -26.07 -33.31 3.15
CA GLU A 167 -25.65 -34.30 4.12
C GLU A 167 -25.68 -35.73 3.54
N GLY A 168 -24.56 -36.45 3.71
CA GLY A 168 -24.38 -37.80 3.18
C GLY A 168 -24.08 -37.86 1.68
N LYS A 169 -23.99 -36.71 1.00
CA LYS A 169 -23.59 -36.60 -0.41
C LYS A 169 -22.19 -36.01 -0.59
N GLU A 170 -21.47 -35.70 0.49
CA GLU A 170 -20.19 -34.97 0.47
C GLU A 170 -19.10 -35.71 -0.32
N GLU A 171 -19.14 -37.04 -0.31
CA GLU A 171 -18.20 -37.89 -1.06
C GLU A 171 -18.55 -37.98 -2.57
N GLN A 172 -19.79 -37.63 -2.94
CA GLN A 172 -20.31 -37.66 -4.31
C GLN A 172 -20.08 -36.35 -5.06
N LEU A 173 -19.87 -35.24 -4.35
CA LEU A 173 -19.59 -33.91 -4.91
C LEU A 173 -18.15 -33.83 -5.45
N SER A 174 -17.95 -33.09 -6.53
CA SER A 174 -16.61 -32.70 -7.00
C SER A 174 -15.97 -31.66 -6.07
N ASP A 175 -14.65 -31.46 -6.15
CA ASP A 175 -13.93 -30.51 -5.29
C ASP A 175 -14.45 -29.06 -5.46
N GLU A 176 -14.78 -28.67 -6.69
CA GLU A 176 -15.38 -27.35 -6.99
C GLU A 176 -16.80 -27.23 -6.41
N GLU A 177 -17.58 -28.31 -6.43
CA GLU A 177 -18.90 -28.35 -5.79
C GLU A 177 -18.80 -28.30 -4.26
N ILE A 178 -17.79 -28.93 -3.65
CA ILE A 178 -17.55 -28.86 -2.20
C ILE A 178 -17.21 -27.42 -1.80
N ASP A 179 -16.29 -26.77 -2.50
CA ASP A 179 -15.89 -25.38 -2.21
C ASP A 179 -17.08 -24.41 -2.37
N ASN A 180 -17.95 -24.63 -3.37
CA ASN A 180 -19.17 -23.84 -3.54
C ASN A 180 -20.21 -24.11 -2.45
N LYS A 181 -20.41 -25.37 -2.06
CA LYS A 181 -21.33 -25.74 -0.98
C LYS A 181 -20.89 -25.21 0.39
N ILE A 182 -19.58 -25.14 0.65
CA ILE A 182 -19.05 -24.50 1.87
C ILE A 182 -19.42 -23.00 1.89
N LYS A 183 -19.24 -22.28 0.78
CA LYS A 183 -19.59 -20.85 0.69
C LYS A 183 -21.09 -20.59 0.79
N GLU A 184 -21.91 -21.42 0.14
CA GLU A 184 -23.37 -21.37 0.25
C GLU A 184 -23.82 -21.62 1.70
N LEU A 185 -23.24 -22.62 2.36
CA LEU A 185 -23.52 -22.94 3.77
C LEU A 185 -23.19 -21.75 4.69
N ASP A 186 -22.00 -21.15 4.54
CA ASP A 186 -21.58 -20.00 5.35
C ASP A 186 -22.55 -18.80 5.16
N THR A 187 -23.02 -18.59 3.94
CA THR A 187 -23.97 -17.51 3.61
C THR A 187 -25.34 -17.76 4.27
N ILE A 188 -25.86 -18.99 4.17
CA ILE A 188 -27.16 -19.34 4.75
C ILE A 188 -27.08 -19.27 6.29
N VAL A 189 -26.01 -19.77 6.90
CA VAL A 189 -25.79 -19.67 8.35
C VAL A 189 -25.80 -18.21 8.82
N HIS A 190 -25.10 -17.33 8.09
CA HIS A 190 -25.07 -15.91 8.41
C HIS A 190 -26.48 -15.29 8.33
N ASN A 191 -27.20 -15.52 7.23
CA ASN A 191 -28.56 -15.01 7.05
C ASN A 191 -29.54 -15.54 8.11
N THR A 192 -29.46 -16.82 8.46
CA THR A 192 -30.29 -17.43 9.50
C THR A 192 -30.00 -16.79 10.86
N LYS A 193 -28.73 -16.52 11.18
CA LYS A 193 -28.35 -15.86 12.43
C LYS A 193 -28.90 -14.44 12.51
N GLU A 194 -28.79 -13.64 11.44
CA GLU A 194 -29.35 -12.29 11.40
C GLU A 194 -30.88 -12.30 11.56
N LYS A 195 -31.58 -13.22 10.89
CA LYS A 195 -33.04 -13.38 11.03
C LYS A 195 -33.45 -13.77 12.46
N LEU A 196 -32.69 -14.63 13.13
CA LEU A 196 -32.94 -15.02 14.53
C LEU A 196 -32.69 -13.86 15.50
N GLU A 197 -31.61 -13.10 15.32
CA GLU A 197 -31.34 -11.88 16.11
C GLU A 197 -32.46 -10.85 15.94
N GLN A 198 -32.93 -10.64 14.69
CA GLN A 198 -34.05 -9.75 14.42
C GLN A 198 -35.35 -10.23 15.08
N PHE A 199 -35.63 -11.54 15.03
CA PHE A 199 -36.79 -12.12 15.69
C PHE A 199 -36.76 -11.88 17.21
N ASP A 200 -35.60 -12.09 17.85
CA ASP A 200 -35.46 -11.87 19.30
C ASP A 200 -35.60 -10.40 19.68
N GLN A 201 -35.10 -9.49 18.84
CA GLN A 201 -35.30 -8.06 19.03
C GLN A 201 -36.78 -7.67 18.90
N ASP A 202 -37.47 -8.13 17.86
CA ASP A 202 -38.89 -7.83 17.64
C ASP A 202 -39.76 -8.37 18.79
N LYS A 203 -39.43 -9.56 19.31
CA LYS A 203 -40.08 -10.12 20.50
C LYS A 203 -39.88 -9.24 21.73
N GLN A 204 -38.66 -8.76 21.94
CA GLN A 204 -38.34 -7.88 23.06
C GLN A 204 -39.05 -6.53 22.95
N ASP A 205 -39.18 -5.97 21.74
CA ASP A 205 -39.88 -4.72 21.49
C ASP A 205 -41.38 -4.84 21.79
N LYS A 206 -42.02 -5.97 21.44
CA LYS A 206 -43.41 -6.26 21.84
C LYS A 206 -43.56 -6.35 23.35
N ILE A 207 -42.64 -7.02 24.05
CA ILE A 207 -42.64 -7.07 25.52
C ILE A 207 -42.49 -5.66 26.11
N ASN A 208 -41.69 -4.79 25.50
CA ASN A 208 -41.55 -3.41 25.92
C ASN A 208 -42.84 -2.60 25.69
N LYS A 209 -43.52 -2.79 24.56
CA LYS A 209 -44.84 -2.18 24.29
C LYS A 209 -45.87 -2.61 25.35
N TYR A 210 -45.89 -3.89 25.72
CA TYR A 210 -46.74 -4.37 26.81
C TYR A 210 -46.42 -3.68 28.16
N ASP A 211 -45.14 -3.46 28.45
CA ASP A 211 -44.68 -2.75 29.66
C ASP A 211 -45.11 -1.27 29.66
N GLU A 212 -45.16 -0.62 28.50
CA GLU A 212 -45.67 0.74 28.36
C GLU A 212 -47.17 0.81 28.64
N ILE A 213 -47.97 -0.15 28.17
CA ILE A 213 -49.41 -0.23 28.46
C ILE A 213 -49.66 -0.43 29.96
N LEU A 214 -48.84 -1.25 30.64
CA LEU A 214 -48.92 -1.40 32.09
C LEU A 214 -48.64 -0.08 32.83
N LYS A 215 -47.62 0.68 32.40
CA LYS A 215 -47.33 2.02 32.96
C LYS A 215 -48.48 2.98 32.70
N GLU A 216 -49.02 2.99 31.48
CA GLU A 216 -50.15 3.84 31.13
C GLU A 216 -51.39 3.50 31.96
N LYS A 217 -51.64 2.21 32.22
CA LYS A 217 -52.67 1.75 33.14
C LYS A 217 -52.42 2.28 34.56
N ASP A 218 -51.19 2.20 35.07
CA ASP A 218 -50.88 2.68 36.42
C ASP A 218 -51.04 4.21 36.52
N ASP A 219 -50.62 4.96 35.51
CA ASP A 219 -50.82 6.40 35.42
C ASP A 219 -52.32 6.77 35.38
N PHE A 220 -53.11 6.04 34.58
CA PHE A 220 -54.56 6.21 34.50
C PHE A 220 -55.23 5.94 35.85
N VAL A 221 -54.91 4.82 36.51
CA VAL A 221 -55.43 4.48 37.85
C VAL A 221 -55.02 5.55 38.87
N ASN A 222 -53.76 5.98 38.87
CA ASN A 222 -53.28 7.01 39.80
C ASN A 222 -53.99 8.37 39.59
N GLY A 223 -54.41 8.69 38.36
CA GLY A 223 -55.17 9.89 38.02
C GLY A 223 -56.60 9.95 38.56
N LEU A 224 -57.20 8.80 38.91
CA LEU A 224 -58.56 8.73 39.46
C LEU A 224 -58.53 9.10 40.95
N THR A 225 -59.01 10.30 41.32
CA THR A 225 -58.87 10.84 42.69
C THR A 225 -60.18 10.97 43.48
N ASP A 226 -61.34 10.75 42.85
CA ASP A 226 -62.65 10.91 43.47
C ASP A 226 -63.12 9.67 44.25
N GLU A 227 -63.84 9.86 45.36
CA GLU A 227 -64.34 8.79 46.26
C GLU A 227 -65.23 7.75 45.54
N ASN A 228 -65.89 8.14 44.44
CA ASN A 228 -66.71 7.27 43.58
C ASN A 228 -65.90 6.42 42.58
N SER A 229 -64.61 6.70 42.38
CA SER A 229 -63.75 6.00 41.41
C SER A 229 -63.03 4.77 41.99
N SER A 230 -63.18 4.53 43.30
CA SER A 230 -62.67 3.35 44.03
C SER A 230 -63.05 2.03 43.36
N ASN A 231 -64.30 1.88 42.91
CA ASN A 231 -64.76 0.65 42.26
C ASN A 231 -64.10 0.43 40.89
N ILE A 232 -63.86 1.51 40.13
CA ILE A 232 -63.20 1.43 38.82
C ILE A 232 -61.72 1.04 38.97
N LYS A 233 -61.04 1.58 39.98
CA LYS A 233 -59.66 1.18 40.31
C LYS A 233 -59.56 -0.31 40.60
N SER A 234 -60.43 -0.81 41.49
CA SER A 234 -60.45 -2.22 41.86
C SER A 234 -60.78 -3.12 40.65
N GLU A 235 -61.75 -2.74 39.81
CA GLU A 235 -62.10 -3.53 38.63
C GLU A 235 -61.00 -3.59 37.58
N ILE A 236 -60.30 -2.48 37.32
CA ILE A 236 -59.20 -2.47 36.33
C ILE A 236 -58.00 -3.27 36.84
N GLU A 237 -57.69 -3.18 38.13
CA GLU A 237 -56.64 -3.97 38.77
C GLU A 237 -56.98 -5.45 38.71
N ASP A 238 -58.22 -5.84 39.01
CA ASP A 238 -58.68 -7.23 38.91
C ASP A 238 -58.59 -7.78 37.47
N LYS A 239 -58.90 -6.97 36.46
CA LYS A 239 -58.78 -7.40 35.05
C LYS A 239 -57.32 -7.54 34.60
N PHE A 240 -56.45 -6.59 34.95
CA PHE A 240 -55.02 -6.67 34.63
C PHE A 240 -54.30 -7.77 35.41
N ASN A 241 -54.75 -8.11 36.62
CA ASN A 241 -54.24 -9.26 37.38
C ASN A 241 -54.51 -10.62 36.71
N ASN A 242 -55.45 -10.70 35.76
CA ASN A 242 -55.73 -11.90 34.98
C ASN A 242 -54.90 -11.97 33.68
N LEU A 243 -54.17 -10.91 33.33
CA LEU A 243 -53.25 -10.91 32.20
C LEU A 243 -51.88 -11.47 32.60
N PRO A 244 -51.13 -12.06 31.65
CA PRO A 244 -49.78 -12.54 31.91
C PRO A 244 -48.84 -11.41 32.32
N SER A 245 -48.00 -11.68 33.32
CA SER A 245 -46.94 -10.77 33.73
C SER A 245 -45.83 -10.66 32.67
N LYS A 246 -45.05 -9.58 32.74
CA LYS A 246 -43.89 -9.35 31.85
C LYS A 246 -42.90 -10.53 31.82
N GLU A 247 -42.70 -11.18 32.95
CA GLU A 247 -41.78 -12.32 33.04
C GLU A 247 -42.38 -13.56 32.35
N GLU A 248 -43.69 -13.78 32.50
CA GLU A 248 -44.41 -14.87 31.83
C GLU A 248 -44.46 -14.68 30.30
N LEU A 249 -44.42 -13.43 29.80
CA LEU A 249 -44.40 -13.15 28.36
C LEU A 249 -43.09 -13.56 27.67
N LYS A 250 -41.97 -13.68 28.40
CA LYS A 250 -40.69 -14.12 27.82
C LYS A 250 -40.78 -15.53 27.23
N ASP A 251 -41.62 -16.36 27.83
CA ASP A 251 -41.81 -17.77 27.46
C ASP A 251 -42.99 -17.99 26.50
N LYS A 252 -43.72 -16.93 26.12
CA LYS A 252 -44.84 -16.98 25.16
C LYS A 252 -44.39 -16.75 23.72
N THR A 253 -45.22 -17.14 22.75
CA THR A 253 -44.98 -16.85 21.33
C THR A 253 -45.25 -15.38 21.00
N ASN A 254 -44.72 -14.91 19.88
CA ASN A 254 -44.99 -13.53 19.42
C ASN A 254 -46.48 -13.22 19.23
N GLU A 255 -47.27 -14.20 18.76
CA GLU A 255 -48.72 -14.06 18.59
C GLU A 255 -49.45 -13.97 19.94
N GLU A 256 -49.03 -14.77 20.92
CA GLU A 256 -49.59 -14.71 22.28
C GLU A 256 -49.25 -13.40 23.01
N ILE A 257 -48.07 -12.84 22.76
CA ILE A 257 -47.67 -11.52 23.27
C ILE A 257 -48.54 -10.43 22.61
N GLU A 258 -48.72 -10.47 21.28
CA GLU A 258 -49.60 -9.54 20.54
C GLU A 258 -51.03 -9.58 21.07
N ASN A 259 -51.58 -10.77 21.28
CA ASN A 259 -52.92 -10.94 21.84
C ASN A 259 -53.02 -10.36 23.26
N SER A 260 -51.98 -10.52 24.07
CA SER A 260 -51.92 -9.95 25.42
C SER A 260 -51.87 -8.41 25.39
N ILE A 261 -51.12 -7.83 24.43
CA ILE A 261 -51.09 -6.39 24.16
C ILE A 261 -52.49 -5.89 23.78
N ASN A 262 -53.12 -6.53 22.79
CA ASN A 262 -54.45 -6.14 22.32
C ASN A 262 -55.51 -6.24 23.42
N GLU A 263 -55.44 -7.28 24.26
CA GLU A 263 -56.36 -7.45 25.39
C GLU A 263 -56.12 -6.38 26.48
N ALA A 264 -54.85 -6.06 26.78
CA ALA A 264 -54.48 -5.00 27.71
C ALA A 264 -54.94 -3.61 27.23
N GLU A 265 -54.68 -3.28 25.97
CA GLU A 265 -55.12 -2.03 25.34
C GLU A 265 -56.64 -1.92 25.35
N LYS A 266 -57.35 -3.00 25.01
CA LYS A 266 -58.80 -3.03 25.04
C LYS A 266 -59.36 -2.82 26.45
N ILE A 267 -58.81 -3.49 27.46
CA ILE A 267 -59.24 -3.30 28.85
C ILE A 267 -58.99 -1.84 29.26
N LEU A 268 -57.81 -1.30 29.00
CA LEU A 268 -57.49 0.08 29.37
C LEU A 268 -58.42 1.08 28.67
N ASN A 269 -58.67 0.92 27.38
CA ASN A 269 -59.56 1.77 26.60
C ASN A 269 -61.04 1.66 27.05
N ASP A 270 -61.55 0.44 27.30
CA ASP A 270 -62.92 0.23 27.81
C ASP A 270 -63.15 1.01 29.13
N TYR A 271 -62.14 1.10 29.99
CA TYR A 271 -62.24 1.81 31.26
C TYR A 271 -61.97 3.31 31.16
N LYS A 272 -61.10 3.75 30.26
CA LYS A 272 -60.99 5.17 29.87
C LYS A 272 -62.35 5.68 29.38
N ASP A 273 -63.00 4.93 28.49
CA ASP A 273 -64.33 5.25 27.97
C ASP A 273 -65.41 5.23 29.06
N LYS A 274 -65.39 4.26 29.99
CA LYS A 274 -66.33 4.23 31.13
C LYS A 274 -66.19 5.43 32.06
N VAL A 275 -64.96 5.88 32.32
CA VAL A 275 -64.70 7.08 33.16
C VAL A 275 -65.18 8.34 32.43
N GLN A 276 -64.95 8.42 31.13
CA GLN A 276 -65.38 9.53 30.28
C GLN A 276 -66.92 9.59 30.15
N ASN A 277 -67.60 8.45 30.09
CA ASN A 277 -69.06 8.35 30.02
C ASN A 277 -69.78 8.51 31.38
N ASN A 278 -69.09 8.32 32.51
CA ASN A 278 -69.63 8.66 33.84
C ASN A 278 -69.48 10.16 34.18
N SER A 279 -68.69 10.91 33.40
CA SER A 279 -68.54 12.37 33.52
C SER A 279 -69.62 13.14 32.76
N SER A 280 -70.48 12.48 31.99
CA SER A 280 -71.50 13.13 31.16
C SER A 280 -72.90 12.93 31.72
N ASP A 281 -73.20 13.64 32.81
CA ASP A 281 -74.58 13.90 33.18
C ASP A 281 -74.68 15.35 33.68
N LEU A 282 -74.75 16.29 32.72
CA LEU A 282 -75.39 17.61 32.80
C LEU A 282 -75.08 18.42 31.53
N SER A 283 -75.97 18.32 30.52
CA SER A 283 -76.68 19.47 29.93
C SER A 283 -77.28 19.08 28.58
N ASN A 284 -78.61 19.05 28.54
CA ASN A 284 -79.40 19.03 27.32
C ASN A 284 -79.22 20.37 26.56
N ASP A 285 -79.17 20.28 25.23
CA ASP A 285 -79.39 21.32 24.19
C ASP A 285 -78.22 21.87 23.31
N GLU A 286 -77.01 21.27 23.25
CA GLU A 286 -75.97 21.73 22.26
C GLU A 286 -75.19 20.62 21.48
N THR A 287 -75.65 19.37 21.47
CA THR A 287 -74.79 18.21 21.12
C THR A 287 -74.52 17.91 19.64
N LYS A 288 -75.15 18.58 18.66
CA LYS A 288 -74.77 18.40 17.24
C LYS A 288 -73.53 19.20 16.82
N SER A 289 -73.17 20.25 17.57
CA SER A 289 -72.07 21.16 17.18
C SER A 289 -70.70 20.72 17.69
N SER A 290 -70.61 19.91 18.75
CA SER A 290 -69.32 19.56 19.37
C SER A 290 -68.62 18.36 18.70
N ARG A 291 -69.37 17.32 18.31
CA ARG A 291 -68.83 16.11 17.65
C ARG A 291 -68.35 16.39 16.22
N SER A 292 -69.11 17.18 15.47
CA SER A 292 -68.71 17.61 14.12
C SER A 292 -67.47 18.51 14.18
N GLN A 293 -67.35 19.33 15.24
CA GLN A 293 -66.15 20.14 15.48
C GLN A 293 -64.94 19.29 15.85
N GLU A 294 -65.12 18.23 16.64
CA GLU A 294 -64.05 17.28 17.00
C GLU A 294 -63.43 16.59 15.76
N LEU A 295 -64.26 16.14 14.81
CA LEU A 295 -63.77 15.58 13.55
C LEU A 295 -63.03 16.63 12.70
N LYS A 296 -63.55 17.87 12.62
CA LYS A 296 -62.90 18.99 11.91
C LYS A 296 -61.54 19.34 12.53
N ASP A 297 -61.46 19.40 13.85
CA ASP A 297 -60.22 19.71 14.57
C ASP A 297 -59.17 18.61 14.38
N LYS A 298 -59.61 17.33 14.35
CA LYS A 298 -58.73 16.18 14.11
C LYS A 298 -58.18 16.14 12.68
N ILE A 299 -59.04 16.38 11.68
CA ILE A 299 -58.63 16.55 10.28
C ILE A 299 -57.62 17.70 10.14
N TYR A 300 -57.90 18.84 10.78
CA TYR A 300 -57.02 20.00 10.74
C TYR A 300 -55.64 19.68 11.34
N GLN A 301 -55.61 19.02 12.50
CA GLN A 301 -54.37 18.66 13.17
C GLN A 301 -53.54 17.68 12.34
N ILE A 302 -54.16 16.68 11.72
CA ILE A 302 -53.46 15.72 10.86
C ILE A 302 -52.93 16.37 9.58
N LYS A 303 -53.72 17.24 8.93
CA LYS A 303 -53.22 18.02 7.78
C LYS A 303 -52.03 18.88 8.17
N LYS A 304 -52.08 19.50 9.35
CA LYS A 304 -50.97 20.28 9.89
C LYS A 304 -49.73 19.42 10.11
N ASP A 305 -49.87 18.25 10.74
CA ASP A 305 -48.77 17.31 11.00
C ASP A 305 -48.14 16.78 9.70
N ILE A 306 -48.95 16.54 8.65
CA ILE A 306 -48.46 16.15 7.31
C ILE A 306 -47.69 17.31 6.64
N THR A 307 -48.21 18.53 6.75
CA THR A 307 -47.64 19.72 6.08
C THR A 307 -46.35 20.21 6.77
N GLU A 308 -46.32 20.19 8.12
CA GLU A 308 -45.14 20.55 8.92
C GLU A 308 -43.99 19.54 8.74
N ASN A 309 -44.29 18.28 8.41
CA ASN A 309 -43.30 17.27 8.03
C ASN A 309 -42.96 17.22 6.52
N SER A 310 -43.46 18.15 5.70
CA SER A 310 -43.33 18.05 4.22
C SER A 310 -41.90 18.05 3.68
N ASN A 311 -40.92 18.61 4.39
CA ASN A 311 -39.51 18.50 4.01
C ASN A 311 -38.97 17.05 4.09
N ASN A 312 -39.54 16.20 4.96
CA ASN A 312 -39.21 14.77 5.11
C ASN A 312 -40.05 13.85 4.19
N ASN A 313 -41.12 14.37 3.58
CA ASN A 313 -42.08 13.62 2.77
C ASN A 313 -41.90 13.82 1.25
N ASN A 314 -40.74 14.30 0.80
CA ASN A 314 -40.46 14.44 -0.64
C ASN A 314 -40.14 13.11 -1.35
N ASP A 315 -39.88 12.05 -0.60
CA ASP A 315 -39.67 10.70 -1.11
C ASP A 315 -40.97 10.15 -1.76
N PRO A 316 -40.93 9.67 -3.02
CA PRO A 316 -42.11 9.17 -3.73
C PRO A 316 -42.85 8.07 -2.98
N THR A 317 -42.13 7.18 -2.31
CA THR A 317 -42.70 6.04 -1.58
C THR A 317 -43.39 6.49 -0.31
N LYS A 318 -42.83 7.47 0.41
CA LYS A 318 -43.50 8.10 1.56
C LYS A 318 -44.78 8.84 1.16
N LYS A 319 -44.78 9.53 0.00
CA LYS A 319 -45.99 10.17 -0.53
C LYS A 319 -47.09 9.15 -0.82
N GLU A 320 -46.72 8.00 -1.36
CA GLU A 320 -47.67 6.93 -1.65
C GLU A 320 -48.24 6.29 -0.37
N ILE A 321 -47.44 6.16 0.69
CA ILE A 321 -47.90 5.71 2.02
C ILE A 321 -48.91 6.70 2.64
N ILE A 322 -48.67 8.01 2.50
CA ILE A 322 -49.53 9.07 3.09
C ILE A 322 -50.83 9.28 2.29
N LYS A 323 -50.84 8.91 1.00
CA LYS A 323 -51.97 9.10 0.10
C LYS A 323 -53.28 8.47 0.58
N GLU A 324 -53.21 7.31 1.23
CA GLU A 324 -54.37 6.62 1.82
C GLU A 324 -55.12 7.51 2.83
N LEU A 325 -54.38 8.29 3.63
CA LEU A 325 -54.92 9.25 4.60
C LEU A 325 -55.39 10.54 3.94
N GLU A 326 -54.69 11.04 2.93
CA GLU A 326 -55.14 12.21 2.15
C GLU A 326 -56.45 11.93 1.42
N ASP A 327 -56.59 10.74 0.83
CA ASP A 327 -57.80 10.28 0.14
C ASP A 327 -58.98 10.14 1.14
N PHE A 328 -58.73 9.54 2.30
CA PHE A 328 -59.75 9.40 3.36
C PHE A 328 -60.19 10.74 3.95
N ILE A 329 -59.26 11.64 4.23
CA ILE A 329 -59.57 13.01 4.69
C ILE A 329 -60.40 13.76 3.64
N THR A 330 -60.05 13.64 2.36
CA THR A 330 -60.79 14.30 1.26
C THR A 330 -62.22 13.75 1.12
N GLU A 331 -62.44 12.48 1.45
CA GLU A 331 -63.77 11.85 1.39
C GLU A 331 -64.74 12.43 2.43
N ILE A 332 -64.25 12.74 3.64
CA ILE A 332 -65.06 13.14 4.80
C ILE A 332 -65.11 14.67 5.00
N GLU A 333 -64.11 15.40 4.49
CA GLU A 333 -64.00 16.84 4.64
C GLU A 333 -65.18 17.58 3.97
N GLY A 334 -65.82 18.48 4.70
CA GLY A 334 -67.01 19.22 4.27
C GLY A 334 -68.33 18.45 4.35
N LYS A 335 -68.33 17.17 4.76
CA LYS A 335 -69.53 16.36 5.00
C LYS A 335 -69.83 16.17 6.50
N GLU A 336 -69.02 16.74 7.38
CA GLU A 336 -69.05 16.49 8.83
C GLU A 336 -70.37 16.90 9.50
N GLU A 337 -71.04 17.92 8.95
CA GLU A 337 -72.34 18.41 9.46
C GLU A 337 -73.54 17.57 8.97
N GLN A 338 -73.32 16.68 7.99
CA GLN A 338 -74.34 15.81 7.39
C GLN A 338 -74.35 14.40 8.00
N LEU A 339 -73.31 14.05 8.75
CA LEU A 339 -73.15 12.75 9.41
C LEU A 339 -73.92 12.74 10.74
N SER A 340 -74.46 11.57 11.09
CA SER A 340 -74.97 11.29 12.44
C SER A 340 -73.82 11.13 13.44
N ASP A 341 -74.10 11.31 14.74
CA ASP A 341 -73.07 11.20 15.77
C ASP A 341 -72.39 9.82 15.80
N GLU A 342 -73.12 8.77 15.43
CA GLU A 342 -72.61 7.39 15.27
C GLU A 342 -71.71 7.23 14.04
N GLU A 343 -72.05 7.90 12.93
CA GLU A 343 -71.18 7.95 11.73
C GLU A 343 -69.92 8.77 12.00
N ILE A 344 -70.00 9.86 12.77
CA ILE A 344 -68.83 10.66 13.19
C ILE A 344 -67.90 9.80 14.05
N ASP A 345 -68.42 9.06 15.03
CA ASP A 345 -67.61 8.16 15.85
C ASP A 345 -66.90 7.08 15.04
N ASN A 346 -67.60 6.48 14.08
CA ASN A 346 -67.02 5.49 13.18
C ASN A 346 -65.92 6.11 12.31
N LYS A 347 -66.13 7.32 11.78
CA LYS A 347 -65.12 8.04 10.99
C LYS A 347 -63.91 8.45 11.81
N ILE A 348 -64.07 8.87 13.06
CA ILE A 348 -62.94 9.15 13.96
C ILE A 348 -62.11 7.88 14.20
N LYS A 349 -62.76 6.73 14.46
CA LYS A 349 -62.06 5.43 14.64
C LYS A 349 -61.33 4.96 13.38
N GLU A 350 -61.97 5.07 12.21
CA GLU A 350 -61.32 4.77 10.92
C GLU A 350 -60.09 5.66 10.70
N LEU A 351 -60.22 6.95 10.99
CA LEU A 351 -59.14 7.93 10.84
C LEU A 351 -57.96 7.62 11.79
N ASP A 352 -58.24 7.26 13.05
CA ASP A 352 -57.20 6.81 14.01
C ASP A 352 -56.49 5.55 13.54
N THR A 353 -57.24 4.59 13.00
CA THR A 353 -56.69 3.34 12.46
C THR A 353 -55.76 3.60 11.28
N ILE A 354 -56.18 4.47 10.34
CA ILE A 354 -55.37 4.83 9.17
C ILE A 354 -54.10 5.58 9.61
N VAL A 355 -54.21 6.53 10.55
CA VAL A 355 -53.06 7.27 11.08
C VAL A 355 -52.05 6.34 11.74
N HIS A 356 -52.53 5.37 12.53
CA HIS A 356 -51.68 4.36 13.16
C HIS A 356 -50.95 3.51 12.11
N ASN A 357 -51.69 2.93 11.15
CA ASN A 357 -51.12 2.11 10.08
C ASN A 357 -50.07 2.87 9.25
N ILE A 358 -50.29 4.17 8.99
CA ILE A 358 -49.33 4.99 8.24
C ILE A 358 -48.06 5.25 9.05
N LYS A 359 -48.17 5.50 10.36
CA LYS A 359 -46.99 5.62 11.22
C LYS A 359 -46.14 4.36 11.19
N GLU A 360 -46.77 3.19 11.33
CA GLU A 360 -46.06 1.91 11.25
C GLU A 360 -45.39 1.71 9.88
N LYS A 361 -46.11 1.96 8.78
CA LYS A 361 -45.56 1.88 7.41
C LYS A 361 -44.36 2.83 7.20
N LEU A 362 -44.41 4.05 7.76
CA LEU A 362 -43.31 5.02 7.65
C LEU A 362 -42.10 4.61 8.50
N GLU A 363 -42.29 4.10 9.71
CA GLU A 363 -41.21 3.57 10.56
C GLU A 363 -40.53 2.36 9.91
N GLN A 364 -41.34 1.45 9.36
CA GLN A 364 -40.84 0.28 8.63
C GLN A 364 -40.02 0.69 7.40
N PHE A 365 -40.51 1.66 6.62
CA PHE A 365 -39.77 2.20 5.47
C PHE A 365 -38.41 2.78 5.87
N GLU A 366 -38.32 3.53 6.97
CA GLU A 366 -37.04 4.07 7.46
C GLU A 366 -36.08 2.96 7.92
N LYS A 367 -36.59 1.94 8.62
CA LYS A 367 -35.79 0.78 9.05
C LYS A 367 -35.24 0.00 7.85
N GLU A 368 -36.09 -0.26 6.85
CA GLU A 368 -35.68 -0.94 5.61
C GLU A 368 -34.66 -0.12 4.81
N LYS A 369 -34.89 1.19 4.66
CA LYS A 369 -33.95 2.11 4.00
C LYS A 369 -32.59 2.15 4.70
N PHE A 370 -32.58 2.20 6.02
CA PHE A 370 -31.36 2.13 6.80
C PHE A 370 -30.60 0.81 6.58
N ASN A 371 -31.30 -0.32 6.65
CA ASN A 371 -30.70 -1.64 6.44
C ASN A 371 -30.10 -1.79 5.04
N MET A 372 -30.82 -1.37 4.01
CA MET A 372 -30.31 -1.36 2.63
C MET A 372 -29.05 -0.51 2.50
N LYS A 373 -29.03 0.69 3.09
CA LYS A 373 -27.85 1.56 3.08
C LYS A 373 -26.66 0.96 3.83
N LYS A 374 -26.91 0.29 4.95
CA LYS A 374 -25.86 -0.40 5.70
C LYS A 374 -25.26 -1.55 4.87
N LEU A 375 -26.08 -2.26 4.12
CA LEU A 375 -25.63 -3.33 3.22
C LEU A 375 -24.79 -2.76 2.06
N GLU A 376 -25.22 -1.65 1.45
CA GLU A 376 -24.44 -0.90 0.43
C GLU A 376 -23.07 -0.47 0.97
N PHE A 377 -23.02 0.04 2.21
CA PHE A 377 -21.77 0.42 2.87
C PHE A 377 -20.82 -0.78 3.06
N ASN A 378 -21.33 -1.89 3.58
CA ASN A 378 -20.53 -3.08 3.82
C ASN A 378 -20.00 -3.67 2.51
N GLU A 379 -20.84 -3.72 1.47
CA GLU A 379 -20.44 -4.20 0.14
C GLU A 379 -19.36 -3.30 -0.48
N TYR A 380 -19.51 -1.99 -0.36
CA TYR A 380 -18.52 -1.03 -0.86
C TYR A 380 -17.15 -1.18 -0.17
N ILE A 381 -17.14 -1.30 1.17
CA ILE A 381 -15.92 -1.56 1.96
C ILE A 381 -15.25 -2.87 1.51
N LEU A 382 -16.03 -3.94 1.38
CA LEU A 382 -15.52 -5.26 0.99
C LEU A 382 -14.92 -5.25 -0.43
N ASN A 383 -15.56 -4.53 -1.35
CA ASN A 383 -15.09 -4.39 -2.73
C ASN A 383 -13.77 -3.63 -2.81
N ILE A 384 -13.62 -2.54 -2.06
CA ILE A 384 -12.36 -1.79 -1.99
C ILE A 384 -11.24 -2.62 -1.35
N GLU A 385 -11.55 -3.38 -0.29
CA GLU A 385 -10.56 -4.24 0.38
C GLU A 385 -10.03 -5.37 -0.53
N LYS A 386 -10.89 -5.92 -1.40
CA LYS A 386 -10.52 -6.94 -2.37
C LYS A 386 -9.75 -6.38 -3.58
N GLU A 387 -9.84 -5.08 -3.85
CA GLU A 387 -9.21 -4.48 -5.01
C GLU A 387 -7.69 -4.49 -4.84
N ASP A 388 -7.00 -5.14 -5.78
CA ASP A 388 -5.55 -5.32 -5.73
C ASP A 388 -4.77 -4.07 -6.21
N VAL A 389 -5.03 -2.94 -5.57
CA VAL A 389 -4.55 -1.62 -6.03
C VAL A 389 -3.15 -1.30 -5.46
N PHE A 390 -2.76 -1.95 -4.36
CA PHE A 390 -1.58 -1.63 -3.56
C PHE A 390 -0.67 -2.82 -3.23
N THR A 391 -0.79 -3.97 -3.90
CA THR A 391 0.11 -5.11 -3.62
C THR A 391 1.55 -4.90 -4.02
N HIS A 392 1.82 -4.01 -4.98
CA HIS A 392 3.18 -3.74 -5.42
C HIS A 392 4.02 -3.19 -4.24
N GLU A 393 5.24 -3.68 -4.08
CA GLU A 393 6.11 -3.37 -2.92
C GLU A 393 6.33 -1.86 -2.74
N LEU A 394 6.39 -1.09 -3.84
CA LEU A 394 6.48 0.38 -3.81
C LEU A 394 5.36 1.06 -2.99
N PHE A 395 4.22 0.40 -2.80
CA PHE A 395 3.05 0.97 -2.12
C PHE A 395 2.79 0.34 -0.76
N LYS A 396 3.74 -0.44 -0.22
CA LYS A 396 3.56 -1.16 1.05
C LYS A 396 3.14 -0.25 2.21
N ASP A 397 3.79 0.90 2.35
CA ASP A 397 3.46 1.87 3.41
C ASP A 397 2.07 2.48 3.17
N LEU A 398 1.74 2.77 1.92
CA LEU A 398 0.44 3.28 1.51
C LEU A 398 -0.67 2.25 1.78
N ARG A 399 -0.39 0.97 1.54
CA ARG A 399 -1.29 -0.16 1.81
C ARG A 399 -1.56 -0.28 3.30
N LEU A 400 -0.55 -0.11 4.15
CA LEU A 400 -0.71 -0.13 5.60
C LEU A 400 -1.65 0.99 6.06
N ILE A 401 -1.41 2.23 5.62
CA ILE A 401 -2.28 3.39 5.90
C ILE A 401 -3.71 3.17 5.39
N PHE A 402 -3.84 2.57 4.20
CA PHE A 402 -5.14 2.23 3.62
C PHE A 402 -5.90 1.24 4.49
N LEU A 403 -5.28 0.12 4.87
CA LEU A 403 -5.91 -0.92 5.69
C LEU A 403 -6.29 -0.40 7.09
N GLU A 404 -5.43 0.39 7.74
CA GLU A 404 -5.70 0.98 9.05
C GLU A 404 -6.93 1.90 9.05
N ASN A 405 -7.08 2.73 8.02
CA ASN A 405 -8.25 3.60 7.89
C ASN A 405 -9.51 2.82 7.53
N LEU A 406 -9.41 1.80 6.68
CA LEU A 406 -10.54 0.96 6.30
C LEU A 406 -11.09 0.20 7.52
N GLU A 407 -10.20 -0.27 8.38
CA GLU A 407 -10.51 -0.88 9.68
C GLU A 407 -11.19 0.10 10.65
N PHE A 408 -10.84 1.39 10.62
CA PHE A 408 -11.56 2.43 11.36
C PHE A 408 -13.01 2.57 10.87
N TYR A 409 -13.23 2.65 9.55
CA TYR A 409 -14.58 2.78 8.98
C TYR A 409 -15.46 1.56 9.28
N LYS A 410 -14.89 0.34 9.30
CA LYS A 410 -15.60 -0.89 9.69
C LYS A 410 -16.13 -0.87 11.13
N LYS A 411 -15.53 -0.08 12.02
CA LYS A 411 -15.89 0.00 13.44
C LYS A 411 -16.92 1.09 13.75
N LEU A 412 -17.37 1.84 12.74
CA LEU A 412 -18.35 2.90 12.93
C LEU A 412 -19.76 2.33 13.13
N SER A 413 -20.49 2.92 14.08
CA SER A 413 -21.91 2.69 14.28
C SER A 413 -22.73 3.81 13.64
N PHE A 414 -23.80 3.46 12.93
CA PHE A 414 -24.68 4.41 12.26
C PHE A 414 -26.06 4.41 12.93
N ASN A 415 -26.69 5.58 13.02
CA ASN A 415 -28.03 5.75 13.55
C ASN A 415 -29.04 6.18 12.48
N THR A 416 -28.57 6.69 11.33
CA THR A 416 -29.42 7.14 10.21
C THR A 416 -28.81 6.78 8.86
N SER A 417 -29.65 6.70 7.82
CA SER A 417 -29.22 6.46 6.44
C SER A 417 -28.38 7.63 5.89
N GLU A 418 -28.68 8.87 6.26
CA GLU A 418 -27.91 10.07 5.87
C GLU A 418 -26.47 10.04 6.40
N GLN A 419 -26.25 9.49 7.60
CA GLN A 419 -24.89 9.30 8.11
C GLN A 419 -24.11 8.34 7.21
N ILE A 420 -24.72 7.23 6.82
CA ILE A 420 -24.10 6.23 5.95
C ILE A 420 -23.71 6.86 4.61
N ASP A 421 -24.61 7.63 3.99
CA ASP A 421 -24.33 8.33 2.72
C ASP A 421 -23.16 9.32 2.85
N SER A 422 -23.10 10.06 3.96
CA SER A 422 -21.96 10.96 4.23
C SER A 422 -20.64 10.19 4.37
N PHE A 423 -20.65 9.03 5.02
CA PHE A 423 -19.44 8.21 5.20
C PHE A 423 -19.00 7.53 3.91
N LEU A 424 -19.94 7.01 3.11
CA LEU A 424 -19.65 6.48 1.77
C LEU A 424 -18.94 7.52 0.90
N ASN A 425 -19.45 8.75 0.87
CA ASN A 425 -18.82 9.84 0.12
C ASN A 425 -17.40 10.16 0.62
N ASN A 426 -17.19 10.18 1.93
CA ASN A 426 -15.87 10.41 2.53
C ASN A 426 -14.88 9.30 2.17
N ILE A 427 -15.29 8.02 2.27
CA ILE A 427 -14.45 6.88 1.94
C ILE A 427 -14.08 6.92 0.45
N ASN A 428 -15.06 7.18 -0.42
CA ASN A 428 -14.81 7.29 -1.86
C ASN A 428 -13.81 8.40 -2.19
N SER A 429 -13.99 9.60 -1.61
CA SER A 429 -13.06 10.71 -1.82
C SER A 429 -11.64 10.38 -1.33
N TRP A 430 -11.53 9.74 -0.18
CA TRP A 430 -10.24 9.33 0.38
C TRP A 430 -9.59 8.21 -0.45
N TYR A 431 -10.37 7.26 -0.93
CA TYR A 431 -9.89 6.15 -1.73
C TYR A 431 -9.29 6.63 -3.06
N GLU A 432 -9.97 7.54 -3.75
CA GLU A 432 -9.47 8.18 -4.97
C GLU A 432 -8.21 9.02 -4.70
N MET A 433 -8.14 9.70 -3.56
CA MET A 433 -6.93 10.43 -3.14
C MET A 433 -5.73 9.48 -2.97
N ILE A 434 -5.91 8.34 -2.27
CA ILE A 434 -4.84 7.35 -2.11
C ILE A 434 -4.45 6.71 -3.46
N LYS A 435 -5.42 6.42 -4.35
CA LYS A 435 -5.11 5.96 -5.73
C LYS A 435 -4.23 6.96 -6.48
N SER A 436 -4.45 8.26 -6.29
CA SER A 436 -3.61 9.29 -6.91
C SER A 436 -2.20 9.35 -6.30
N GLU A 437 -2.07 9.20 -4.97
CA GLU A 437 -0.77 9.21 -4.28
C GLU A 437 0.16 8.10 -4.77
N ARG A 438 -0.42 6.94 -5.09
CA ARG A 438 0.29 5.81 -5.72
C ARG A 438 1.02 6.22 -7.00
N ASN A 439 0.37 7.00 -7.86
CA ASN A 439 0.97 7.45 -9.12
C ASN A 439 2.16 8.39 -8.84
N SER A 440 2.02 9.29 -7.86
CA SER A 440 3.11 10.17 -7.40
C SER A 440 4.33 9.38 -6.92
N ILE A 441 4.14 8.28 -6.20
CA ILE A 441 5.24 7.40 -5.75
C ILE A 441 6.01 6.83 -6.95
N VAL A 442 5.32 6.33 -7.98
CA VAL A 442 5.99 5.79 -9.17
C VAL A 442 6.76 6.87 -9.91
N ILE A 443 6.17 8.06 -10.06
CA ILE A 443 6.83 9.22 -10.71
C ILE A 443 8.10 9.61 -9.96
N GLU A 444 8.07 9.62 -8.64
CA GLU A 444 9.24 9.97 -7.84
C GLU A 444 10.34 8.91 -7.95
N ASP A 445 9.98 7.63 -8.02
CA ASP A 445 10.95 6.56 -8.29
C ASP A 445 11.56 6.66 -9.69
N ILE A 446 10.77 7.03 -10.72
CA ILE A 446 11.26 7.31 -12.08
C ILE A 446 12.30 8.44 -12.03
N LYS A 447 11.98 9.56 -11.38
CA LYS A 447 12.91 10.69 -11.24
C LYS A 447 14.18 10.26 -10.52
N LYS A 448 14.06 9.47 -9.46
CA LYS A 448 15.21 8.95 -8.72
C LYS A 448 16.12 8.12 -9.62
N ILE A 449 15.55 7.22 -10.43
CA ILE A 449 16.32 6.45 -11.42
C ILE A 449 16.99 7.39 -12.44
N SER A 450 16.25 8.37 -12.96
CA SER A 450 16.75 9.35 -13.93
C SER A 450 17.95 10.13 -13.40
N TYR A 451 17.78 10.81 -12.26
CA TYR A 451 18.76 11.77 -11.74
C TYR A 451 19.88 11.13 -10.92
N GLU A 452 19.60 10.10 -10.14
CA GLU A 452 20.60 9.51 -9.24
C GLU A 452 21.38 8.36 -9.90
N ARG A 453 20.82 7.71 -10.93
CA ARG A 453 21.44 6.52 -11.56
C ARG A 453 21.91 6.79 -12.99
N ILE A 454 21.02 7.25 -13.87
CA ILE A 454 21.34 7.41 -15.31
C ILE A 454 22.25 8.63 -15.54
N VAL A 455 21.89 9.79 -15.00
CA VAL A 455 22.63 11.05 -15.23
C VAL A 455 24.13 10.92 -14.88
N PRO A 456 24.53 10.38 -13.71
CA PRO A 456 25.95 10.18 -13.40
C PRO A 456 26.67 9.26 -14.39
N LYS A 457 26.03 8.16 -14.81
CA LYS A 457 26.60 7.22 -15.79
C LYS A 457 26.75 7.84 -17.17
N ALA A 458 25.79 8.64 -17.61
CA ALA A 458 25.88 9.40 -18.86
C ALA A 458 27.07 10.37 -18.84
N TYR A 459 27.30 11.05 -17.72
CA TYR A 459 28.47 11.91 -17.54
C TYR A 459 29.79 11.12 -17.51
N GLU A 460 29.82 9.94 -16.88
CA GLU A 460 30.98 9.06 -16.91
C GLU A 460 31.31 8.63 -18.34
N ILE A 461 30.31 8.18 -19.11
CA ILE A 461 30.46 7.82 -20.53
C ILE A 461 31.05 8.99 -21.31
N ARG A 462 30.48 10.20 -21.16
CA ARG A 462 31.02 11.41 -21.80
C ARG A 462 32.48 11.65 -21.43
N SER A 463 32.86 11.43 -20.17
CA SER A 463 34.20 11.73 -19.66
C SER A 463 35.27 10.85 -20.31
N PHE A 464 35.06 9.53 -20.42
CA PHE A 464 36.08 8.64 -21.00
C PHE A 464 36.00 8.54 -22.53
N MET A 465 34.83 8.75 -23.13
CA MET A 465 34.68 8.81 -24.59
C MET A 465 35.15 10.15 -25.17
N ASN A 466 35.30 11.18 -24.34
CA ASN A 466 35.49 12.58 -24.74
C ASN A 466 34.48 13.03 -25.83
N ASN A 467 33.25 12.51 -25.78
CA ASN A 467 32.23 12.73 -26.79
C ASN A 467 30.91 13.19 -26.14
N LEU A 468 30.64 14.49 -26.31
CA LEU A 468 29.45 15.19 -25.82
C LEU A 468 28.14 14.58 -26.32
N ALA A 469 28.16 14.03 -27.53
CA ALA A 469 26.95 13.62 -28.22
C ALA A 469 26.40 12.27 -27.72
N PHE A 470 27.24 11.39 -27.17
CA PHE A 470 26.77 10.15 -26.51
C PHE A 470 25.90 10.43 -25.29
N ALA A 471 26.37 11.31 -24.39
CA ALA A 471 25.56 11.75 -23.26
C ALA A 471 24.31 12.50 -23.73
N GLY A 472 24.43 13.32 -24.77
CA GLY A 472 23.28 14.00 -25.40
C GLY A 472 22.16 13.03 -25.76
N LYS A 473 22.47 11.91 -26.43
CA LYS A 473 21.45 10.92 -26.81
C LYS A 473 20.74 10.28 -25.60
N ILE A 474 21.47 10.00 -24.52
CA ILE A 474 20.86 9.46 -23.29
C ILE A 474 19.88 10.49 -22.72
N PHE A 475 20.28 11.77 -22.64
CA PHE A 475 19.39 12.84 -22.17
C PHE A 475 18.21 13.08 -23.11
N ASP A 476 18.37 12.95 -24.43
CA ASP A 476 17.28 13.08 -25.39
C ASP A 476 16.21 12.00 -25.16
N ILE A 477 16.64 10.75 -24.96
CA ILE A 477 15.75 9.63 -24.62
C ILE A 477 15.04 9.90 -23.27
N GLN A 478 15.77 10.35 -22.26
CA GLN A 478 15.19 10.70 -20.95
C GLN A 478 14.11 11.79 -21.10
N ASN A 479 14.42 12.88 -21.79
CA ASN A 479 13.48 13.99 -22.03
C ASN A 479 12.23 13.53 -22.79
N GLU A 480 12.39 12.68 -23.81
CA GLU A 480 11.26 12.17 -24.59
C GLU A 480 10.31 11.32 -23.73
N ILE A 481 10.87 10.44 -22.90
CA ILE A 481 10.06 9.59 -22.00
C ILE A 481 9.46 10.44 -20.87
N GLU A 482 10.20 11.43 -20.36
CA GLU A 482 9.70 12.40 -19.36
C GLU A 482 8.47 13.16 -19.86
N GLN A 483 8.48 13.61 -21.12
CA GLN A 483 7.31 14.26 -21.71
C GLN A 483 6.11 13.32 -21.83
N LYS A 484 6.36 12.04 -22.19
CA LYS A 484 5.31 11.03 -22.31
C LYS A 484 4.66 10.74 -20.96
N TYR A 485 5.43 10.40 -19.93
CA TYR A 485 4.84 10.06 -18.64
C TYR A 485 4.17 11.27 -17.96
N ASN A 486 4.64 12.51 -18.19
CA ASN A 486 3.97 13.71 -17.70
C ASN A 486 2.58 13.92 -18.32
N THR A 487 2.31 13.31 -19.49
CA THR A 487 0.99 13.31 -20.12
C THR A 487 0.08 12.21 -19.55
N ASP A 488 0.68 11.12 -19.06
CA ASP A 488 0.01 9.90 -18.61
C ASP A 488 -0.02 9.74 -17.07
N LEU A 489 0.03 10.84 -16.32
CA LEU A 489 0.09 10.85 -14.84
C LEU A 489 -1.06 10.08 -14.17
N GLY A 490 -2.21 9.92 -14.85
CA GLY A 490 -3.36 9.17 -14.36
C GLY A 490 -3.29 7.66 -14.59
N ASN A 491 -2.36 7.17 -15.43
CA ASN A 491 -2.33 5.77 -15.87
C ASN A 491 -1.16 5.01 -15.25
N LEU A 492 -1.44 4.28 -14.16
CA LEU A 492 -0.42 3.53 -13.43
C LEU A 492 0.33 2.51 -14.30
N ASN A 493 -0.37 1.81 -15.19
CA ASN A 493 0.26 0.78 -16.03
C ASN A 493 1.31 1.40 -16.95
N LEU A 494 0.97 2.52 -17.57
CA LEU A 494 1.92 3.28 -18.39
C LEU A 494 3.09 3.81 -17.55
N LEU A 495 2.83 4.30 -16.33
CA LEU A 495 3.90 4.73 -15.41
C LEU A 495 4.88 3.59 -15.10
N PHE A 496 4.39 2.37 -14.87
CA PHE A 496 5.25 1.20 -14.70
C PHE A 496 6.03 0.84 -15.97
N ASP A 497 5.41 0.95 -17.15
CA ASP A 497 6.11 0.74 -18.42
C ASP A 497 7.26 1.74 -18.58
N TYR A 498 7.04 3.02 -18.30
CA TYR A 498 8.08 4.05 -18.32
C TYR A 498 9.19 3.75 -17.31
N ARG A 499 8.82 3.42 -16.07
CA ARG A 499 9.78 3.01 -15.04
C ARG A 499 10.67 1.86 -15.52
N ASN A 500 10.09 0.85 -16.16
CA ASN A 500 10.83 -0.28 -16.71
C ASN A 500 11.78 0.14 -17.85
N VAL A 501 11.38 1.09 -18.70
CA VAL A 501 12.29 1.67 -19.71
C VAL A 501 13.47 2.39 -19.03
N PHE A 502 13.23 3.20 -18.00
CA PHE A 502 14.29 3.87 -17.25
C PHE A 502 15.27 2.89 -16.60
N LEU A 503 14.75 1.80 -16.02
CA LEU A 503 15.60 0.73 -15.48
C LEU A 503 16.47 0.07 -16.56
N ARG A 504 15.92 -0.19 -17.75
CA ARG A 504 16.69 -0.72 -18.89
C ARG A 504 17.79 0.26 -19.33
N ILE A 505 17.48 1.56 -19.39
CA ILE A 505 18.49 2.58 -19.73
C ILE A 505 19.63 2.57 -18.71
N ASP A 506 19.31 2.51 -17.41
CA ASP A 506 20.31 2.44 -16.35
C ASP A 506 21.23 1.21 -16.46
N GLU A 507 20.64 0.05 -16.73
CA GLU A 507 21.35 -1.20 -16.93
C GLU A 507 22.23 -1.18 -18.19
N ASN A 508 21.71 -0.66 -19.29
CA ASN A 508 22.43 -0.52 -20.55
C ASN A 508 23.58 0.48 -20.45
N CYS A 509 23.42 1.59 -19.72
CA CYS A 509 24.52 2.51 -19.42
C CYS A 509 25.64 1.79 -18.64
N SER A 510 25.28 0.97 -17.65
CA SER A 510 26.24 0.21 -16.84
C SER A 510 26.99 -0.80 -17.70
N THR A 511 26.27 -1.54 -18.54
CA THR A 511 26.81 -2.52 -19.49
C THR A 511 27.76 -1.86 -20.49
N PHE A 512 27.40 -0.67 -20.99
CA PHE A 512 28.27 0.10 -21.87
C PHE A 512 29.59 0.46 -21.18
N ILE A 513 29.53 1.00 -19.96
CA ILE A 513 30.72 1.36 -19.18
C ILE A 513 31.60 0.12 -18.94
N GLU A 514 31.01 -0.98 -18.51
CA GLU A 514 31.72 -2.22 -18.18
C GLU A 514 32.48 -2.79 -19.39
N ILE A 515 31.83 -2.82 -20.56
CA ILE A 515 32.39 -3.47 -21.75
C ILE A 515 33.31 -2.52 -22.53
N VAL A 516 32.93 -1.25 -22.70
CA VAL A 516 33.63 -0.34 -23.61
C VAL A 516 34.83 0.34 -22.96
N LYS A 517 34.73 0.71 -21.68
CA LYS A 517 35.80 1.45 -20.99
C LYS A 517 37.13 0.69 -20.98
N PRO A 518 37.21 -0.64 -20.74
CA PRO A 518 38.47 -1.38 -20.85
C PRO A 518 39.00 -1.41 -22.28
N VAL A 519 38.15 -1.67 -23.26
CA VAL A 519 38.56 -1.81 -24.67
C VAL A 519 39.11 -0.50 -25.23
N ILE A 520 38.49 0.64 -24.91
CA ILE A 520 38.97 1.94 -25.38
C ILE A 520 40.32 2.31 -24.76
N ASN A 521 40.54 1.97 -23.49
CA ASN A 521 41.85 2.17 -22.87
C ASN A 521 42.94 1.34 -23.56
N ASP A 522 42.62 0.12 -23.99
CA ASP A 522 43.55 -0.75 -24.71
C ASP A 522 43.77 -0.33 -26.18
N VAL A 523 42.72 0.14 -26.85
CA VAL A 523 42.72 0.55 -28.27
C VAL A 523 43.41 1.90 -28.50
N LEU A 524 43.16 2.89 -27.64
CA LEU A 524 43.75 4.23 -27.80
C LEU A 524 45.22 4.28 -27.37
N PHE A 525 45.68 3.30 -26.57
CA PHE A 525 47.05 3.23 -26.09
C PHE A 525 47.62 1.81 -26.15
N PRO A 526 47.72 1.16 -27.33
CA PRO A 526 48.44 -0.10 -27.42
C PRO A 526 49.92 0.24 -27.23
N SER A 527 50.45 -0.04 -26.04
CA SER A 527 51.84 0.29 -25.65
C SER A 527 52.86 -0.13 -26.69
N ASN A 528 52.59 -1.22 -27.43
CA ASN A 528 53.48 -1.75 -28.45
C ASN A 528 53.32 -1.09 -29.83
N HIS A 529 52.16 -0.52 -30.16
CA HIS A 529 51.93 0.15 -31.46
C HIS A 529 52.40 1.61 -31.45
N TYR A 530 52.35 2.25 -30.28
CA TYR A 530 53.00 3.53 -30.05
C TYR A 530 54.51 3.47 -30.35
N ILE A 531 55.18 2.39 -29.92
CA ILE A 531 56.61 2.16 -30.18
C ILE A 531 56.89 2.06 -31.69
N VAL A 532 56.06 1.35 -32.45
CA VAL A 532 56.27 1.15 -33.89
C VAL A 532 55.97 2.42 -34.69
N THR A 533 54.94 3.16 -34.33
CA THR A 533 54.57 4.42 -35.04
C THR A 533 55.47 5.61 -34.70
N SER A 534 56.22 5.54 -33.60
CA SER A 534 57.25 6.54 -33.25
C SER A 534 58.44 6.60 -34.21
N TRP A 535 58.67 5.53 -35.01
CA TRP A 535 59.74 5.42 -36.02
C TRP A 535 59.77 6.49 -37.10
N PHE A 536 58.63 7.13 -37.33
CA PHE A 536 58.46 8.05 -38.42
C PHE A 536 58.12 9.40 -37.80
N SER A 537 59.10 10.31 -37.84
CA SER A 537 58.97 11.71 -37.42
C SER A 537 57.95 12.52 -38.24
N ASP A 538 57.15 11.85 -39.07
CA ASP A 538 56.06 12.46 -39.81
C ASP A 538 54.87 12.61 -38.86
N THR A 539 54.88 13.71 -38.12
CA THR A 539 53.83 14.13 -37.18
C THR A 539 52.43 14.17 -37.82
N SER A 540 52.33 14.11 -39.15
CA SER A 540 51.06 14.09 -39.88
C SER A 540 50.33 12.73 -39.85
N LYS A 541 50.96 11.63 -39.42
CA LYS A 541 50.38 10.26 -39.52
C LYS A 541 50.59 9.33 -38.32
N GLN A 542 51.11 9.85 -37.22
CA GLN A 542 51.15 9.11 -35.95
C GLN A 542 49.72 8.77 -35.48
N LEU A 543 49.57 7.83 -34.54
CA LEU A 543 48.32 7.45 -33.84
C LEU A 543 47.61 8.62 -33.10
N ASN A 544 48.01 9.88 -33.36
CA ASN A 544 47.46 11.13 -32.87
C ASN A 544 47.32 12.20 -33.98
N SER A 545 47.35 11.82 -35.27
CA SER A 545 47.16 12.77 -36.35
C SER A 545 45.72 13.29 -36.43
N LEU A 546 45.54 14.47 -37.02
CA LEU A 546 44.21 15.05 -37.23
C LEU A 546 43.30 14.11 -38.05
N GLU A 547 43.85 13.38 -39.02
CA GLU A 547 43.11 12.39 -39.82
C GLU A 547 42.62 11.20 -38.98
N TRP A 548 43.46 10.68 -38.08
CA TRP A 548 43.09 9.62 -37.12
C TRP A 548 42.02 10.09 -36.14
N GLN A 549 42.12 11.32 -35.64
CA GLN A 549 41.12 11.91 -34.75
C GLN A 549 39.77 12.12 -35.45
N LEU A 550 39.78 12.62 -36.69
CA LEU A 550 38.57 12.75 -37.51
C LEU A 550 37.94 11.38 -37.78
N TYR A 551 38.75 10.35 -38.03
CA TYR A 551 38.27 9.00 -38.27
C TYR A 551 37.59 8.36 -37.06
N ILE A 552 38.23 8.44 -35.89
CA ILE A 552 37.65 7.97 -34.62
C ILE A 552 36.37 8.75 -34.32
N SER A 553 36.35 10.06 -34.59
CA SER A 553 35.16 10.90 -34.42
C SER A 553 33.98 10.41 -35.29
N ASP A 554 34.19 10.17 -36.59
CA ASP A 554 33.16 9.68 -37.50
C ASP A 554 32.60 8.31 -37.05
N PHE A 555 33.49 7.43 -36.59
CA PHE A 555 33.11 6.13 -36.05
C PHE A 555 32.23 6.27 -34.80
N LEU A 556 32.65 7.13 -33.86
CA LEU A 556 31.93 7.40 -32.62
C LEU A 556 30.56 8.05 -32.89
N ASP A 557 30.45 8.95 -33.86
CA ASP A 557 29.18 9.56 -34.26
C ASP A 557 28.21 8.56 -34.91
N LYS A 558 28.74 7.59 -35.67
CA LYS A 558 27.92 6.50 -36.21
C LYS A 558 27.39 5.59 -35.11
N TRP A 559 28.22 5.23 -34.14
CA TRP A 559 27.78 4.45 -32.98
C TRP A 559 26.73 5.18 -32.15
N ARG A 560 26.94 6.47 -31.94
CA ARG A 560 25.97 7.32 -31.26
C ARG A 560 24.60 7.19 -31.91
N SER A 561 24.48 7.28 -33.23
CA SER A 561 23.17 7.24 -33.90
C SER A 561 22.51 5.86 -33.83
N GLU A 562 23.27 4.78 -33.77
CA GLU A 562 22.76 3.40 -33.81
C GLU A 562 22.45 2.78 -32.43
N MET A 563 23.07 3.27 -31.34
CA MET A 563 22.87 2.72 -29.98
C MET A 563 21.49 3.04 -29.41
N ASP A 564 20.65 2.04 -29.16
CA ASP A 564 19.35 2.20 -28.52
C ASP A 564 19.41 1.69 -27.06
N TYR A 565 19.46 2.63 -26.12
CA TYR A 565 19.53 2.33 -24.69
C TYR A 565 18.21 1.81 -24.10
N THR A 566 17.11 1.79 -24.87
CA THR A 566 15.80 1.32 -24.39
C THR A 566 15.57 -0.18 -24.56
N GLN A 567 16.45 -0.85 -25.32
CA GLN A 567 16.40 -2.28 -25.60
C GLN A 567 16.57 -3.13 -24.34
N GLU A 568 16.08 -4.37 -24.39
CA GLU A 568 16.44 -5.38 -23.40
C GLU A 568 17.97 -5.54 -23.33
N ASN A 569 18.49 -5.76 -22.12
CA ASN A 569 19.93 -5.71 -21.88
C ASN A 569 20.72 -6.71 -22.71
N ASP A 570 20.22 -7.94 -22.87
CA ASP A 570 20.87 -8.95 -23.69
C ASP A 570 20.97 -8.54 -25.16
N VAL A 571 19.93 -7.91 -25.70
CA VAL A 571 19.91 -7.40 -27.08
C VAL A 571 20.90 -6.25 -27.22
N PHE A 572 20.87 -5.30 -26.29
CA PHE A 572 21.80 -4.17 -26.24
C PHE A 572 23.26 -4.65 -26.18
N LYS A 573 23.56 -5.58 -25.26
CA LYS A 573 24.89 -6.15 -25.06
C LYS A 573 25.41 -6.86 -26.30
N ASN A 574 24.59 -7.68 -26.95
CA ASN A 574 24.97 -8.38 -28.17
C ASN A 574 25.26 -7.40 -29.32
N ASN A 575 24.42 -6.37 -29.47
CA ASN A 575 24.66 -5.30 -30.44
C ASN A 575 25.95 -4.55 -30.14
N LEU A 576 26.22 -4.24 -28.87
CA LEU A 576 27.43 -3.58 -28.43
C LEU A 576 28.69 -4.41 -28.72
N ILE A 577 28.68 -5.70 -28.41
CA ILE A 577 29.81 -6.62 -28.70
C ILE A 577 30.07 -6.71 -30.20
N LYS A 578 29.02 -6.84 -31.02
CA LYS A 578 29.15 -6.86 -32.48
C LYS A 578 29.82 -5.59 -32.98
N LYS A 579 29.35 -4.44 -32.49
CA LYS A 579 29.89 -3.12 -32.83
C LYS A 579 31.36 -2.99 -32.42
N LEU A 580 31.74 -3.44 -31.22
CA LEU A 580 33.13 -3.47 -30.76
C LEU A 580 34.01 -4.36 -31.65
N SER A 581 33.50 -5.49 -32.12
CA SER A 581 34.22 -6.34 -33.08
C SER A 581 34.43 -5.65 -34.43
N GLU A 582 33.43 -4.91 -34.93
CA GLU A 582 33.56 -4.05 -36.12
C GLU A 582 34.66 -3.00 -35.94
N LEU A 583 34.72 -2.33 -34.77
CA LEU A 583 35.77 -1.37 -34.41
C LEU A 583 37.15 -2.01 -34.42
N ASN A 584 37.32 -3.11 -33.68
CA ASN A 584 38.60 -3.79 -33.53
C ASN A 584 39.13 -4.30 -34.87
N ASN A 585 38.26 -4.90 -35.70
CA ASN A 585 38.64 -5.34 -37.04
C ASN A 585 39.09 -4.16 -37.91
N TYR A 586 38.41 -3.03 -37.83
CA TYR A 586 38.77 -1.86 -38.59
C TYR A 586 40.10 -1.24 -38.15
N ILE A 587 40.32 -1.09 -36.83
CA ILE A 587 41.60 -0.60 -36.29
C ILE A 587 42.74 -1.51 -36.71
N ASN A 588 42.56 -2.84 -36.62
CA ASN A 588 43.57 -3.78 -37.08
C ASN A 588 43.90 -3.61 -38.56
N GLN A 589 42.91 -3.35 -39.42
CA GLN A 589 43.17 -3.06 -40.85
C GLN A 589 44.02 -1.82 -41.05
N LEU A 590 43.78 -0.75 -40.28
CA LEU A 590 44.62 0.46 -40.34
C LEU A 590 46.06 0.18 -39.89
N ILE A 591 46.23 -0.56 -38.79
CA ILE A 591 47.56 -0.95 -38.28
C ILE A 591 48.28 -1.81 -39.32
N ILE A 592 47.58 -2.80 -39.89
CA ILE A 592 48.11 -3.68 -40.94
C ILE A 592 48.63 -2.85 -42.12
N ALA A 593 47.84 -1.91 -42.63
CA ALA A 593 48.22 -1.08 -43.75
C ALA A 593 49.46 -0.22 -43.45
N GLU A 594 49.53 0.37 -42.26
CA GLU A 594 50.66 1.20 -41.86
C GLU A 594 51.93 0.37 -41.63
N TYR A 595 51.82 -0.81 -40.99
CA TYR A 595 52.96 -1.70 -40.80
C TYR A 595 53.48 -2.29 -42.10
N GLN A 596 52.59 -2.64 -43.03
CA GLN A 596 52.95 -3.04 -44.39
C GLN A 596 53.77 -1.94 -45.06
N ARG A 597 53.32 -0.69 -44.95
CA ARG A 597 54.05 0.48 -45.45
C ARG A 597 55.43 0.61 -44.81
N TYR A 598 55.58 0.35 -43.51
CA TYR A 598 56.88 0.41 -42.83
C TYR A 598 57.84 -0.67 -43.34
N LEU A 599 57.36 -1.90 -43.54
CA LEU A 599 58.15 -2.98 -44.13
C LEU A 599 58.59 -2.69 -45.57
N GLU A 600 57.85 -1.84 -46.30
CA GLU A 600 58.16 -1.39 -47.66
C GLU A 600 59.10 -0.17 -47.71
N ILE A 601 58.93 0.79 -46.80
CA ILE A 601 59.67 2.06 -46.82
C ILE A 601 61.05 1.95 -46.19
N ILE A 602 61.28 1.08 -45.20
CA ILE A 602 62.59 0.92 -44.54
C ILE A 602 63.54 0.12 -45.47
N PRO A 603 64.51 0.75 -46.18
CA PRO A 603 65.39 0.05 -47.10
C PRO A 603 66.63 -0.41 -46.33
N SER A 604 66.69 -1.69 -45.98
CA SER A 604 67.45 -2.19 -44.84
C SER A 604 68.95 -2.35 -44.92
N THR A 605 69.60 -2.36 -46.07
CA THR A 605 71.05 -2.64 -46.12
C THR A 605 71.87 -1.39 -46.40
N TYR A 606 71.32 -0.47 -47.17
CA TYR A 606 72.03 0.75 -47.57
C TYR A 606 71.75 1.92 -46.62
N TYR A 607 70.63 1.91 -45.90
CA TYR A 607 70.21 3.03 -45.06
C TYR A 607 70.99 3.12 -43.74
N TRP A 608 71.05 2.02 -42.98
CA TRP A 608 71.70 2.01 -41.65
C TRP A 608 73.22 2.15 -41.75
N LYS A 609 73.82 1.41 -42.70
CA LYS A 609 75.26 1.42 -42.96
C LYS A 609 75.80 2.79 -43.38
N ASN A 610 74.99 3.62 -44.03
CA ASN A 610 75.39 4.96 -44.48
C ASN A 610 74.95 6.09 -43.52
N LYS A 611 73.99 5.87 -42.62
CA LYS A 611 73.61 6.84 -41.57
C LYS A 611 74.47 6.74 -40.31
N ILE A 612 75.03 5.57 -40.00
CA ILE A 612 75.90 5.38 -38.83
C ILE A 612 77.34 5.63 -39.26
N GLU A 613 77.80 6.87 -39.06
CA GLU A 613 79.18 7.26 -39.33
C GLU A 613 80.13 6.57 -38.34
N ASN A 614 81.22 5.98 -38.86
CA ASN A 614 82.32 5.36 -38.11
C ASN A 614 81.88 4.40 -36.98
N PRO A 615 81.21 3.27 -37.29
CA PRO A 615 80.73 2.36 -36.26
C PRO A 615 81.87 1.67 -35.50
N THR A 616 81.72 1.52 -34.19
CA THR A 616 82.60 0.68 -33.34
C THR A 616 82.44 -0.81 -33.70
N GLU A 617 83.34 -1.69 -33.23
CA GLU A 617 83.21 -3.13 -33.49
C GLU A 617 81.94 -3.74 -32.89
N ASP A 618 81.51 -3.27 -31.71
CA ASP A 618 80.24 -3.70 -31.11
C ASP A 618 79.03 -3.19 -31.91
N GLU A 619 79.09 -1.95 -32.44
CA GLU A 619 78.04 -1.41 -33.31
C GLU A 619 77.98 -2.13 -34.65
N LYS A 620 79.12 -2.51 -35.24
CA LYS A 620 79.17 -3.35 -36.45
C LYS A 620 78.48 -4.68 -36.23
N ARG A 621 78.67 -5.32 -35.05
CA ARG A 621 77.95 -6.55 -34.69
C ARG A 621 76.45 -6.31 -34.63
N ILE A 622 76.00 -5.24 -33.95
CA ILE A 622 74.57 -4.90 -33.86
C ILE A 622 73.98 -4.62 -35.26
N ILE A 623 74.71 -3.92 -36.13
CA ILE A 623 74.29 -3.66 -37.53
C ILE A 623 74.11 -4.97 -38.30
N ILE A 624 75.04 -5.92 -38.18
CA ILE A 624 74.92 -7.24 -38.82
C ILE A 624 73.69 -7.98 -38.29
N GLU A 625 73.47 -8.00 -36.98
CA GLU A 625 72.28 -8.64 -36.38
C GLU A 625 70.97 -8.00 -36.87
N VAL A 626 70.95 -6.68 -37.04
CA VAL A 626 69.81 -5.95 -37.60
C VAL A 626 69.59 -6.31 -39.08
N GLU A 627 70.67 -6.45 -39.85
CA GLU A 627 70.61 -6.91 -41.25
C GLU A 627 70.06 -8.32 -41.36
N GLU A 628 70.56 -9.25 -40.53
CA GLU A 628 70.07 -10.64 -40.46
C GLU A 628 68.58 -10.69 -40.10
N MET A 629 68.18 -9.99 -39.03
CA MET A 629 66.78 -9.89 -38.65
C MET A 629 65.91 -9.34 -39.78
N TRP A 630 66.36 -8.29 -40.48
CA TRP A 630 65.57 -7.71 -41.56
C TRP A 630 65.47 -8.61 -42.78
N ASN A 631 66.51 -9.38 -43.10
CA ASN A 631 66.43 -10.35 -44.19
C ASN A 631 65.34 -11.40 -43.93
N ASP A 632 65.07 -11.69 -42.66
CA ASP A 632 64.00 -12.58 -42.20
C ASP A 632 62.68 -11.84 -41.89
N LYS A 633 62.49 -10.61 -42.37
CA LYS A 633 61.28 -9.84 -42.11
C LYS A 633 60.01 -10.53 -42.63
N PRO A 634 58.85 -10.26 -42.00
CA PRO A 634 57.55 -10.62 -42.58
C PRO A 634 57.36 -10.00 -43.98
N ILE A 635 56.79 -10.77 -44.92
CA ILE A 635 56.56 -10.31 -46.31
C ILE A 635 55.23 -9.54 -46.43
N GLU A 636 54.23 -9.96 -45.67
CA GLU A 636 52.88 -9.40 -45.67
C GLU A 636 52.42 -9.23 -44.23
N VAL A 637 51.71 -8.15 -43.94
CA VAL A 637 51.04 -7.93 -42.66
C VAL A 637 49.55 -8.27 -42.81
N ASN A 638 49.03 -9.08 -41.90
CA ASN A 638 47.61 -9.41 -41.82
C ASN A 638 47.23 -9.72 -40.36
N ASN A 639 45.94 -9.97 -40.10
CA ASN A 639 45.45 -10.21 -38.74
C ASN A 639 46.09 -11.42 -38.05
N SER A 640 46.49 -12.46 -38.79
CA SER A 640 47.03 -13.68 -38.17
C SER A 640 48.50 -13.55 -37.77
N ASN A 641 49.23 -12.61 -38.34
CA ASN A 641 50.64 -12.37 -38.02
C ASN A 641 50.93 -10.97 -37.43
N LEU A 642 49.91 -10.15 -37.18
CA LEU A 642 50.06 -8.78 -36.68
C LEU A 642 50.91 -8.68 -35.40
N ASN A 643 50.74 -9.61 -34.46
CA ASN A 643 51.56 -9.66 -33.24
C ASN A 643 53.03 -9.96 -33.55
N ASN A 644 53.31 -10.91 -34.44
CA ASN A 644 54.67 -11.25 -34.85
C ASN A 644 55.35 -10.07 -35.58
N VAL A 645 54.60 -9.37 -36.43
CA VAL A 645 55.07 -8.17 -37.12
C VAL A 645 55.34 -7.04 -36.11
N THR A 646 54.45 -6.86 -35.14
CA THR A 646 54.63 -5.88 -34.04
C THR A 646 55.92 -6.18 -33.28
N GLU A 647 56.11 -7.42 -32.84
CA GLU A 647 57.30 -7.84 -32.10
C GLU A 647 58.58 -7.68 -32.93
N PHE A 648 58.52 -8.04 -34.22
CA PHE A 648 59.62 -7.82 -35.16
C PHE A 648 60.02 -6.35 -35.22
N LEU A 649 59.07 -5.44 -35.45
CA LEU A 649 59.33 -4.00 -35.57
C LEU A 649 59.82 -3.40 -34.25
N VAL A 650 59.27 -3.83 -33.10
CA VAL A 650 59.73 -3.39 -31.76
C VAL A 650 61.16 -3.85 -31.48
N ASN A 651 61.49 -5.13 -31.76
CA ASN A 651 62.82 -5.68 -31.53
C ASN A 651 63.86 -5.02 -32.44
N LEU A 652 63.50 -4.81 -33.71
CA LEU A 652 64.31 -4.08 -34.65
C LEU A 652 64.61 -2.66 -34.13
N ASN A 653 63.62 -1.98 -33.55
CA ASN A 653 63.79 -0.62 -33.04
C ASN A 653 64.77 -0.59 -31.89
N SER A 654 64.55 -1.49 -30.93
CA SER A 654 65.37 -1.58 -29.73
C SER A 654 66.83 -1.81 -30.09
N LYS A 655 67.12 -2.70 -31.04
CA LYS A 655 68.49 -2.94 -31.49
C LYS A 655 69.12 -1.72 -32.14
N ILE A 656 68.43 -1.05 -33.06
CA ILE A 656 68.98 0.12 -33.76
C ILE A 656 69.14 1.30 -32.78
N SER A 657 68.13 1.57 -31.96
CA SER A 657 68.16 2.61 -30.94
C SER A 657 69.30 2.43 -29.94
N SER A 658 69.63 1.18 -29.56
CA SER A 658 70.72 0.89 -28.63
C SER A 658 72.09 1.44 -29.07
N ILE A 659 72.34 1.55 -30.38
CA ILE A 659 73.58 2.15 -30.91
C ILE A 659 73.69 3.61 -30.44
N TYR A 660 72.62 4.39 -30.65
CA TYR A 660 72.59 5.81 -30.32
C TYR A 660 72.48 6.04 -28.82
N GLU A 661 71.75 5.19 -28.09
CA GLU A 661 71.74 5.25 -26.63
C GLU A 661 73.13 5.02 -26.05
N ASN A 662 73.88 4.04 -26.56
CA ASN A 662 75.24 3.76 -26.12
C ASN A 662 76.19 4.91 -26.45
N ARG A 663 76.07 5.49 -27.66
CA ARG A 663 76.84 6.67 -28.07
C ARG A 663 76.57 7.85 -27.15
N ILE A 664 75.31 8.26 -27.01
CA ILE A 664 74.93 9.39 -26.13
C ILE A 664 75.37 9.13 -24.68
N THR A 665 75.18 7.92 -24.16
CA THR A 665 75.62 7.56 -22.80
C THR A 665 77.13 7.69 -22.64
N SER A 666 77.90 7.32 -23.66
CA SER A 666 79.36 7.47 -23.65
C SER A 666 79.77 8.94 -23.71
N LEU A 667 79.14 9.74 -24.59
CA LEU A 667 79.35 11.19 -24.66
C LEU A 667 79.02 11.89 -23.33
N ILE A 668 77.92 11.51 -22.66
CA ILE A 668 77.53 12.10 -21.38
C ILE A 668 78.59 11.80 -20.32
N LYS A 669 79.12 10.58 -20.27
CA LYS A 669 80.23 10.25 -19.36
C LYS A 669 81.48 11.08 -19.62
N GLU A 670 81.84 11.29 -20.88
CA GLU A 670 82.96 12.18 -21.25
C GLU A 670 82.71 13.62 -20.76
N ILE A 671 81.51 14.16 -21.00
CA ILE A 671 81.10 15.50 -20.53
C ILE A 671 81.18 15.62 -19.01
N GLU A 672 80.76 14.57 -18.28
CA GLU A 672 80.81 14.50 -16.82
C GLU A 672 82.25 14.46 -16.29
N GLU A 673 83.13 13.68 -16.92
CA GLU A 673 84.54 13.56 -16.55
C GLU A 673 85.31 14.89 -16.74
N GLU A 674 84.94 15.68 -17.76
CA GLU A 674 85.54 16.99 -18.04
C GLU A 674 85.09 18.12 -17.09
N ASN A 675 84.12 17.88 -16.19
CA ASN A 675 83.60 18.88 -15.23
C ASN A 675 83.16 20.21 -15.88
N ILE A 676 82.46 20.13 -17.02
CA ILE A 676 81.98 21.31 -17.75
C ILE A 676 80.89 22.05 -16.95
N ASP A 677 81.02 23.38 -16.80
CA ASP A 677 80.02 24.23 -16.12
C ASP A 677 78.69 24.31 -16.89
N PRO A 678 77.58 23.79 -16.32
CA PRO A 678 76.28 23.82 -16.97
C PRO A 678 75.75 25.23 -17.27
N ASN A 679 76.13 26.22 -16.46
CA ASN A 679 75.67 27.60 -16.65
C ASN A 679 76.34 28.28 -17.84
N LYS A 680 77.54 27.83 -18.22
CA LYS A 680 78.29 28.35 -19.36
C LYS A 680 77.83 27.74 -20.68
N TYR A 681 77.32 26.51 -20.66
CA TYR A 681 76.85 25.78 -21.85
C TYR A 681 75.43 25.22 -21.69
N PRO A 682 74.42 26.07 -21.45
CA PRO A 682 73.07 25.63 -21.08
C PRO A 682 72.39 24.75 -22.13
N LYS A 683 72.66 24.97 -23.43
CA LYS A 683 72.10 24.16 -24.52
C LYS A 683 72.61 22.72 -24.52
N LEU A 684 73.87 22.50 -24.15
CA LEU A 684 74.42 21.14 -24.05
C LEU A 684 73.65 20.38 -22.96
N PHE A 685 73.51 20.99 -21.79
CA PHE A 685 72.83 20.38 -20.65
C PHE A 685 71.30 20.30 -20.81
N GLU A 686 70.69 21.13 -21.65
CA GLU A 686 69.31 20.96 -22.11
C GLU A 686 69.16 19.61 -22.83
N TYR A 687 69.99 19.33 -23.84
CA TYR A 687 69.94 18.06 -24.59
C TYR A 687 70.32 16.84 -23.74
N VAL A 688 71.34 16.96 -22.88
CA VAL A 688 71.69 15.90 -21.92
C VAL A 688 70.53 15.60 -20.98
N ASN A 689 69.85 16.65 -20.47
CA ASN A 689 68.68 16.47 -19.63
C ASN A 689 67.52 15.85 -20.40
N THR A 690 67.27 16.28 -21.65
CA THR A 690 66.28 15.64 -22.54
C THR A 690 66.54 14.14 -22.66
N PHE A 691 67.79 13.71 -22.84
CA PHE A 691 68.14 12.29 -22.84
C PHE A 691 67.85 11.64 -21.48
N ASN A 692 68.26 12.25 -20.37
CA ASN A 692 68.11 11.63 -19.04
C ASN A 692 66.65 11.54 -18.56
N THR A 693 65.80 12.48 -18.95
CA THR A 693 64.38 12.51 -18.57
C THR A 693 63.45 11.91 -19.62
N ARG A 694 64.01 11.30 -20.68
CA ARG A 694 63.20 10.75 -21.77
C ARG A 694 62.34 9.57 -21.32
N ASN A 695 61.23 9.38 -22.04
CA ASN A 695 60.56 8.09 -22.03
C ASN A 695 61.47 7.05 -22.70
N LYS A 696 61.55 5.81 -22.17
CA LYS A 696 62.42 4.75 -22.73
C LYS A 696 62.05 4.32 -24.16
N PHE A 697 60.95 4.85 -24.68
CA PHE A 697 60.41 4.55 -26.00
C PHE A 697 60.67 5.67 -27.02
N ILE A 698 61.72 6.48 -26.84
CA ILE A 698 62.17 7.43 -27.87
C ILE A 698 62.67 6.66 -29.09
N ASP A 699 62.31 7.14 -30.28
CA ASP A 699 62.72 6.55 -31.56
C ASP A 699 64.20 6.78 -31.88
N PHE A 700 64.77 5.89 -32.70
CA PHE A 700 66.11 6.01 -33.25
C PHE A 700 66.38 7.37 -33.91
N ASP A 701 65.45 7.93 -34.71
CA ASP A 701 65.74 9.17 -35.42
C ASP A 701 65.79 10.37 -34.46
N GLU A 702 64.99 10.34 -33.38
CA GLU A 702 65.08 11.29 -32.27
C GLU A 702 66.39 11.11 -31.49
N LEU A 703 66.79 9.88 -31.16
CA LEU A 703 68.08 9.59 -30.53
C LEU A 703 69.25 10.04 -31.40
N ARG A 704 69.20 9.82 -32.72
CA ARG A 704 70.21 10.29 -33.67
C ARG A 704 70.32 11.80 -33.72
N LEU A 705 69.18 12.50 -33.76
CA LEU A 705 69.17 13.96 -33.72
C LEU A 705 69.70 14.47 -32.38
N LEU A 706 69.33 13.82 -31.28
CA LEU A 706 69.80 14.18 -29.94
C LEU A 706 71.30 13.96 -29.80
N GLU A 707 71.83 12.83 -30.26
CA GLU A 707 73.27 12.55 -30.36
C GLU A 707 73.97 13.64 -31.17
N PHE A 708 73.44 13.98 -32.34
CA PHE A 708 73.98 15.04 -33.20
C PHE A 708 74.02 16.39 -32.48
N TYR A 709 72.95 16.77 -31.77
CA TYR A 709 72.89 18.03 -31.03
C TYR A 709 73.85 18.07 -29.84
N ILE A 710 73.96 16.98 -29.08
CA ILE A 710 74.93 16.83 -27.98
C ILE A 710 76.36 16.95 -28.54
N ASN A 711 76.71 16.17 -29.57
CA ASN A 711 78.01 16.22 -30.23
C ASN A 711 78.34 17.62 -30.76
N LYS A 712 77.38 18.29 -31.39
CA LYS A 712 77.55 19.62 -31.98
C LYS A 712 77.83 20.69 -30.92
N GLU A 713 77.11 20.66 -29.80
CA GLU A 713 77.35 21.62 -28.71
C GLU A 713 78.64 21.29 -27.96
N TYR A 714 78.91 20.02 -27.68
CA TYR A 714 80.16 19.57 -27.03
C TYR A 714 81.42 19.90 -27.86
N SER A 715 81.37 19.72 -29.17
CA SER A 715 82.47 20.09 -30.09
C SER A 715 82.81 21.58 -30.09
N LYS A 716 81.89 22.47 -29.69
CA LYS A 716 82.19 23.91 -29.53
C LYS A 716 83.01 24.18 -28.28
N ILE A 717 82.91 23.30 -27.28
CA ILE A 717 83.65 23.40 -26.02
C ILE A 717 85.10 22.98 -26.29
N LEU A 718 85.32 21.83 -26.92
CA LEU A 718 86.65 21.30 -27.26
C LEU A 718 87.49 22.17 -28.22
N LYS A 719 86.86 23.12 -28.92
CA LYS A 719 87.53 24.06 -29.85
C LYS A 719 87.94 25.39 -29.20
N ASN A 720 87.54 25.64 -27.95
CA ASN A 720 87.96 26.78 -27.13
C ASN A 720 88.90 26.31 -26.03
#